data_AF-A0A259HD68-F1
#
_entry.id   AF-A0A259HD68-F1
#
_cell.length_a   1.000
_cell.length_b   1.000
_cell.length_c   1.000
_cell.angle_alpha   90.00
_cell.angle_beta   90.00
_cell.angle_gamma   90.00
#
_symmetry.space_group_name_H-M   'P 1'
#
loop_
_entity.id
_entity.type
_entity.pdbx_description
1 polymer ?
#
loop_
_entity_poly.entity_id
_entity_poly.type
_entity_poly.pdbx_seq_one_letter_code
_entity_poly.pdbx_strand_id
1 'polypeptide(L)'
;MDSLGFSEGSIINYQYIFADPDNQDDIIVEDFISSLSELSDEELLQKEQIATKDPLVSGYMISEDGKTAMIAAKRCAILNEKESINLALIDATKKILDKEHLESGYDFYISGGPAINAALVKIASKDAAIYLPMALGVMILILWLFFRNILGVVIPLMIILGATLITLAIHHYLGLKLNNFTVNIPLFIAAIGIADAVHLYIAWIHNRYKNLSNHDAIAKAIRHNIIPMTLTTITTAIGFITLTNSEIVPISSLGLAIAIGSISALILTVFLIPVVLLILPKNYLPKNFIFCQLDRKNIFDYSAFVIRNHKNIIALCFAALLLSSVGLLWVKMDSNSLKYFTTSVDVRQAANFTMQHITGPQSYEIIIDSRVDDGIKDPKFLLEVERFSHELQKHYPEIRHLSSLLDIMKRFQDVINPLHSKDDMIGKTKETNAQYLLLYSLSIPQGMEINDKMDIKQRQLRMTAQSDIVDSSRTLEMMTWIEQWWKNTPYEAHVGGQTAMFTQMEILLTQTLVYSLGGSLLMIALIMLFVLKSFKKLLIFLTPNLFPIVFMIGITGWLNIPIDLGIAIASAIILGLAVDNTIYYFTHYFESQRKGFSMADSFDAILDHSGSAMFYTTFILSGAFFTFLFSDFMPNVHFAFMTFSTLSMALISDIFLTPSLLTYFSNSTSQCSQDRLMDAELIA
;
A
#
# COMPACT_ATOMS: atom_id res chain seq x y z
N MET A 1 -24.55 26.15 -20.71
CA MET A 1 -23.66 25.73 -19.60
C MET A 1 -24.46 25.19 -18.42
N ASP A 2 -25.79 25.30 -18.43
CA ASP A 2 -26.70 24.99 -17.30
C ASP A 2 -27.05 23.51 -17.07
N SER A 3 -26.22 22.56 -17.52
CA SER A 3 -26.50 21.11 -17.34
C SER A 3 -25.34 20.29 -16.78
N LEU A 4 -24.22 20.92 -16.48
CA LEU A 4 -23.11 20.30 -15.77
C LEU A 4 -23.14 20.86 -14.35
N GLY A 5 -23.83 20.19 -13.43
CA GLY A 5 -23.97 20.60 -12.04
C GLY A 5 -22.61 20.76 -11.35
N PHE A 6 -22.03 21.95 -11.46
CA PHE A 6 -20.88 22.39 -10.70
C PHE A 6 -21.34 23.50 -9.76
N SER A 7 -20.90 23.45 -8.51
CA SER A 7 -20.99 24.60 -7.61
C SER A 7 -19.57 25.11 -7.35
N GLU A 8 -19.38 26.40 -7.57
CA GLU A 8 -18.09 27.06 -7.41
C GLU A 8 -18.11 27.84 -6.10
N GLY A 9 -17.02 27.78 -5.35
CA GLY A 9 -16.81 28.54 -4.12
C GLY A 9 -15.48 29.27 -4.16
N SER A 10 -15.49 30.56 -3.95
CA SER A 10 -14.32 31.44 -3.92
C SER A 10 -14.61 32.64 -3.04
N ILE A 11 -13.61 33.49 -2.81
CA ILE A 11 -13.83 34.76 -2.11
C ILE A 11 -14.76 35.71 -2.89
N ILE A 12 -14.88 35.59 -4.21
CA ILE A 12 -15.71 36.50 -5.02
C ILE A 12 -17.19 36.27 -4.72
N ASN A 13 -17.62 35.00 -4.76
CA ASN A 13 -19.01 34.59 -4.55
C ASN A 13 -19.29 34.11 -3.11
N TYR A 14 -18.40 34.43 -2.17
CA TYR A 14 -18.67 34.27 -0.75
C TYR A 14 -19.87 35.15 -0.37
N GLN A 15 -20.89 34.55 0.24
CA GLN A 15 -22.10 35.27 0.64
C GLN A 15 -21.81 36.13 1.87
N TYR A 16 -21.59 37.43 1.64
CA TYR A 16 -21.27 38.38 2.68
C TYR A 16 -22.55 38.96 3.28
N ILE A 17 -22.69 38.80 4.60
CA ILE A 17 -23.86 39.24 5.36
C ILE A 17 -23.46 40.48 6.17
N PHE A 18 -24.17 41.58 5.95
CA PHE A 18 -23.97 42.86 6.64
C PHE A 18 -25.26 43.67 6.74
N ALA A 19 -25.29 44.64 7.65
CA ALA A 19 -26.40 45.59 7.77
C ALA A 19 -26.21 46.72 6.75
N ASP A 20 -27.29 47.16 6.11
CA ASP A 20 -27.25 48.25 5.14
C ASP A 20 -26.70 49.53 5.81
N PRO A 21 -25.66 50.18 5.25
CA PRO A 21 -25.11 51.42 5.78
C PRO A 21 -26.12 52.57 5.88
N ASP A 22 -27.09 52.61 4.95
CA ASP A 22 -28.12 53.65 4.88
C ASP A 22 -29.35 53.31 5.75
N ASN A 23 -29.61 52.02 5.98
CA ASN A 23 -30.69 51.54 6.85
C ASN A 23 -30.27 50.33 7.70
N GLN A 24 -29.85 50.56 8.94
CA GLN A 24 -29.34 49.49 9.82
C GLN A 24 -30.35 48.37 10.15
N ASP A 25 -31.64 48.57 9.86
CA ASP A 25 -32.68 47.54 10.02
C ASP A 25 -32.76 46.58 8.82
N ASP A 26 -32.15 46.94 7.68
CA ASP A 26 -32.10 46.11 6.48
C ASP A 26 -30.81 45.27 6.46
N ILE A 27 -30.95 43.98 6.15
CA ILE A 27 -29.84 43.02 6.05
C ILE A 27 -29.61 42.70 4.58
N ILE A 28 -28.39 42.89 4.14
CA ILE A 28 -27.97 42.56 2.78
C ILE A 28 -27.15 41.27 2.82
N VAL A 29 -27.47 40.38 1.89
CA VAL A 29 -26.69 39.18 1.60
C VAL A 29 -26.41 39.19 0.11
N GLU A 30 -25.14 39.32 -0.24
CA GLU A 30 -24.69 39.40 -1.62
C GLU A 30 -23.32 38.74 -1.80
N ASP A 31 -22.92 38.56 -3.05
CA ASP A 31 -21.56 38.18 -3.40
C ASP A 31 -20.57 39.21 -2.85
N PHE A 32 -19.52 38.75 -2.15
CA PHE A 32 -18.53 39.63 -1.55
C PHE A 32 -17.89 40.58 -2.57
N ILE A 33 -17.75 40.13 -3.83
CA ILE A 33 -17.35 40.94 -4.98
C ILE A 33 -18.37 40.74 -6.10
N SER A 34 -19.23 41.72 -6.31
CA SER A 34 -20.27 41.72 -7.35
C SER A 34 -19.75 42.07 -8.75
N SER A 35 -18.83 43.05 -8.86
CA SER A 35 -18.22 43.47 -10.14
C SER A 35 -16.81 44.01 -9.91
N LEU A 36 -15.80 43.29 -10.41
CA LEU A 36 -14.38 43.69 -10.31
C LEU A 36 -14.10 45.02 -11.03
N SER A 37 -14.83 45.33 -12.10
CA SER A 37 -14.63 46.55 -12.90
C SER A 37 -15.19 47.82 -12.26
N GLU A 38 -16.00 47.67 -11.21
CA GLU A 38 -16.68 48.79 -10.55
C GLU A 38 -16.01 49.20 -9.24
N LEU A 39 -15.08 48.39 -8.72
CA LEU A 39 -14.38 48.65 -7.47
C LEU A 39 -13.20 49.61 -7.67
N SER A 40 -13.15 50.65 -6.84
CA SER A 40 -12.00 51.53 -6.69
C SER A 40 -10.88 50.88 -5.88
N ASP A 41 -9.64 51.40 -6.00
CA ASP A 41 -8.50 50.92 -5.22
C ASP A 41 -8.73 51.01 -3.71
N GLU A 42 -9.50 52.01 -3.25
CA GLU A 42 -9.83 52.18 -1.84
C GLU A 42 -10.82 51.11 -1.35
N GLU A 43 -11.83 50.78 -2.16
CA GLU A 43 -12.77 49.69 -1.86
C GLU A 43 -12.09 48.32 -1.87
N LEU A 44 -11.12 48.10 -2.79
CA LEU A 44 -10.32 46.87 -2.80
C LEU A 44 -9.51 46.71 -1.52
N LEU A 45 -8.87 47.78 -1.03
CA LEU A 45 -8.16 47.77 0.25
C LEU A 45 -9.09 47.50 1.44
N GLN A 46 -10.31 48.04 1.42
CA GLN A 46 -11.31 47.75 2.45
C GLN A 46 -11.74 46.28 2.41
N LYS A 47 -12.02 45.74 1.21
CA LYS A 47 -12.38 44.33 1.02
C LYS A 47 -11.24 43.40 1.45
N GLU A 48 -9.99 43.74 1.16
CA GLU A 48 -8.81 42.99 1.65
C GLU A 48 -8.79 42.94 3.19
N GLN A 49 -8.99 44.08 3.86
CA GLN A 49 -9.03 44.14 5.32
C GLN A 49 -10.19 43.35 5.92
N ILE A 50 -11.34 43.30 5.25
CA ILE A 50 -12.48 42.48 5.67
C ILE A 50 -12.14 40.99 5.50
N ALA A 51 -11.70 40.58 4.30
CA ALA A 51 -11.42 39.19 3.98
C ALA A 51 -10.32 38.57 4.85
N THR A 52 -9.26 39.32 5.14
CA THR A 52 -8.13 38.85 5.98
C THR A 52 -8.46 38.79 7.46
N LYS A 53 -9.52 39.48 7.93
CA LYS A 53 -9.96 39.48 9.34
C LYS A 53 -11.20 38.64 9.60
N ASP A 54 -11.99 38.34 8.57
CA ASP A 54 -13.20 37.54 8.73
C ASP A 54 -12.83 36.07 9.01
N PRO A 55 -13.23 35.50 10.17
CA PRO A 55 -12.85 34.15 10.56
C PRO A 55 -13.45 33.05 9.67
N LEU A 56 -14.47 33.35 8.86
CA LEU A 56 -15.05 32.40 7.90
C LEU A 56 -14.31 32.38 6.56
N VAL A 57 -13.41 33.34 6.34
CA VAL A 57 -12.70 33.55 5.09
C VAL A 57 -11.19 33.38 5.29
N SER A 58 -10.63 34.07 6.27
CA SER A 58 -9.20 34.05 6.59
C SER A 58 -8.76 32.68 7.10
N GLY A 59 -7.66 32.17 6.55
CA GLY A 59 -7.16 30.82 6.86
C GLY A 59 -8.02 29.68 6.31
N TYR A 60 -8.96 29.97 5.39
CA TYR A 60 -9.80 28.96 4.74
C TYR A 60 -9.99 29.19 3.24
N MET A 61 -10.49 30.37 2.84
CA MET A 61 -10.62 30.77 1.43
C MET A 61 -9.48 31.66 0.97
N ILE A 62 -8.88 32.44 1.89
CA ILE A 62 -7.73 33.29 1.64
C ILE A 62 -6.69 33.08 2.75
N SER A 63 -5.41 33.24 2.44
CA SER A 63 -4.35 33.27 3.46
C SER A 63 -4.46 34.53 4.31
N GLU A 64 -3.95 34.47 5.55
CA GLU A 64 -3.97 35.61 6.48
C GLU A 64 -3.23 36.84 5.94
N ASP A 65 -2.24 36.63 5.05
CA ASP A 65 -1.47 37.68 4.39
C ASP A 65 -2.10 38.18 3.07
N GLY A 66 -3.26 37.65 2.67
CA GLY A 66 -3.99 38.04 1.46
C GLY A 66 -3.35 37.58 0.14
N LYS A 67 -2.24 36.83 0.16
CA LYS A 67 -1.47 36.49 -1.05
C LYS A 67 -1.88 35.19 -1.73
N THR A 68 -2.63 34.34 -1.03
CA THR A 68 -3.07 33.04 -1.54
C THR A 68 -4.58 32.94 -1.43
N ALA A 69 -5.24 32.53 -2.52
CA ALA A 69 -6.68 32.30 -2.53
C ALA A 69 -6.99 30.87 -2.97
N MET A 70 -8.06 30.30 -2.42
CA MET A 70 -8.58 28.99 -2.77
C MET A 70 -9.83 29.14 -3.65
N ILE A 71 -9.86 28.39 -4.74
CA ILE A 71 -11.05 28.24 -5.60
C ILE A 71 -11.50 26.79 -5.50
N ALA A 72 -12.71 26.57 -5.02
CA ALA A 72 -13.33 25.26 -4.89
C ALA A 72 -14.32 25.05 -6.04
N ALA A 73 -14.01 24.12 -6.94
CA ALA A 73 -14.95 23.65 -7.95
C ALA A 73 -15.53 22.29 -7.52
N LYS A 74 -16.77 22.28 -7.04
CA LYS A 74 -17.50 21.06 -6.70
C LYS A 74 -18.25 20.58 -7.93
N ARG A 75 -18.32 19.26 -8.11
CA ARG A 75 -19.07 18.62 -9.19
C ARG A 75 -20.11 17.67 -8.62
N CYS A 76 -21.28 17.61 -9.21
CA CYS A 76 -22.27 16.58 -8.88
C CYS A 76 -21.69 15.18 -9.13
N ALA A 77 -21.86 14.30 -8.16
CA ALA A 77 -21.44 12.91 -8.28
C ALA A 77 -22.25 12.20 -9.36
N ILE A 78 -21.57 11.55 -10.31
CA ILE A 78 -22.20 10.71 -11.33
C ILE A 78 -22.03 9.25 -10.90
N LEU A 79 -23.15 8.55 -10.70
CA LEU A 79 -23.13 7.11 -10.42
C LEU A 79 -22.46 6.35 -11.58
N ASN A 80 -21.57 5.41 -11.27
CA ASN A 80 -20.83 4.59 -12.24
C ASN A 80 -19.92 5.36 -13.21
N GLU A 81 -19.29 6.42 -12.73
CA GLU A 81 -18.37 7.20 -13.53
C GLU A 81 -17.12 6.42 -13.98
N LYS A 82 -16.67 6.67 -15.21
CA LYS A 82 -15.40 6.12 -15.71
C LYS A 82 -14.23 6.87 -15.08
N GLU A 83 -13.24 6.15 -14.57
CA GLU A 83 -12.00 6.73 -14.00
C GLU A 83 -11.28 7.70 -14.95
N SER A 84 -11.40 7.46 -16.27
CA SER A 84 -10.83 8.33 -17.31
C SER A 84 -11.36 9.76 -17.30
N ILE A 85 -12.52 10.02 -16.68
CA ILE A 85 -13.10 11.36 -16.60
C ILE A 85 -12.26 12.26 -15.69
N ASN A 86 -11.73 11.72 -14.58
CA ASN A 86 -10.86 12.51 -13.68
C ASN A 86 -9.59 12.96 -14.41
N LEU A 87 -9.00 12.10 -15.24
CA LEU A 87 -7.85 12.48 -16.09
C LEU A 87 -8.21 13.58 -17.08
N ALA A 88 -9.30 13.39 -17.84
CA ALA A 88 -9.73 14.37 -18.83
C ALA A 88 -10.07 15.73 -18.21
N LEU A 89 -10.69 15.71 -17.02
CA LEU A 89 -11.01 16.91 -16.25
C LEU A 89 -9.73 17.65 -15.86
N ILE A 90 -8.78 16.97 -15.22
CA ILE A 90 -7.54 17.60 -14.77
C ILE A 90 -6.69 18.11 -15.94
N ASP A 91 -6.62 17.37 -17.05
CA ASP A 91 -5.91 17.83 -18.25
C ASP A 91 -6.58 19.06 -18.87
N ALA A 92 -7.91 19.14 -18.87
CA ALA A 92 -8.65 20.32 -19.34
C ALA A 92 -8.42 21.52 -18.42
N THR A 93 -8.49 21.31 -17.11
CA THR A 93 -8.22 22.35 -16.10
C THR A 93 -6.80 22.88 -16.23
N LYS A 94 -5.80 22.00 -16.34
CA LYS A 94 -4.40 22.41 -16.52
C LYS A 94 -4.19 23.29 -17.75
N LYS A 95 -4.80 22.95 -18.89
CA LYS A 95 -4.71 23.79 -20.10
C LYS A 95 -5.24 25.19 -19.91
N ILE A 96 -6.29 25.37 -19.11
CA ILE A 96 -6.84 26.69 -18.78
C ILE A 96 -5.84 27.42 -17.87
N LEU A 97 -5.40 26.76 -16.80
CA LEU A 97 -4.51 27.37 -15.81
C LEU A 97 -3.12 27.71 -16.37
N ASP A 98 -2.57 26.92 -17.28
CA ASP A 98 -1.29 27.20 -17.95
C ASP A 98 -1.36 28.50 -18.76
N LYS A 99 -2.52 28.77 -19.38
CA LYS A 99 -2.76 30.02 -20.12
C LYS A 99 -2.86 31.20 -19.14
N GLU A 100 -3.66 31.04 -18.08
CA GLU A 100 -3.83 32.08 -17.06
C GLU A 100 -2.52 32.39 -16.32
N HIS A 101 -1.66 31.40 -16.08
CA HIS A 101 -0.34 31.58 -15.49
C HIS A 101 0.54 32.51 -16.35
N LEU A 102 0.52 32.32 -17.68
CA LEU A 102 1.29 33.16 -18.61
C LEU A 102 0.76 34.59 -18.70
N GLU A 103 -0.55 34.79 -18.57
CA GLU A 103 -1.19 36.12 -18.66
C GLU A 103 -1.09 36.90 -17.34
N SER A 104 -1.28 36.23 -16.20
CA SER A 104 -1.37 36.87 -14.89
C SER A 104 -0.09 36.79 -14.04
N GLY A 105 0.76 35.80 -14.28
CA GLY A 105 1.93 35.49 -13.44
C GLY A 105 1.61 34.74 -12.14
N TYR A 106 0.36 34.35 -11.88
CA TYR A 106 -0.01 33.57 -10.69
C TYR A 106 0.33 32.09 -10.83
N ASP A 107 0.84 31.48 -9.76
CA ASP A 107 1.04 30.04 -9.67
C ASP A 107 -0.25 29.34 -9.25
N PHE A 108 -0.62 28.27 -9.95
CA PHE A 108 -1.84 27.51 -9.68
C PHE A 108 -1.54 26.10 -9.17
N TYR A 109 -2.17 25.73 -8.06
CA TYR A 109 -2.00 24.43 -7.42
C TYR A 109 -3.34 23.67 -7.42
N ILE A 110 -3.38 22.53 -8.11
CA ILE A 110 -4.61 21.71 -8.22
C ILE A 110 -4.60 20.60 -7.17
N SER A 111 -5.63 20.58 -6.32
CA SER A 111 -5.80 19.57 -5.27
C SER A 111 -7.23 18.99 -5.28
N GLY A 112 -7.51 18.09 -4.33
CA GLY A 112 -8.82 17.46 -4.14
C GLY A 112 -8.95 16.07 -4.77
N GLY A 113 -10.09 15.43 -4.50
CA GLY A 113 -10.35 14.03 -4.88
C GLY A 113 -10.11 13.70 -6.36
N PRO A 114 -10.63 14.48 -7.33
CA PRO A 114 -10.38 14.24 -8.76
C PRO A 114 -8.90 14.31 -9.13
N ALA A 115 -8.14 15.25 -8.55
CA ALA A 115 -6.71 15.40 -8.79
C ALA A 115 -5.92 14.20 -8.26
N ILE A 116 -6.23 13.76 -7.03
CA ILE A 116 -5.66 12.55 -6.42
C ILE A 116 -5.92 11.32 -7.32
N ASN A 117 -7.18 11.13 -7.74
CA ASN A 117 -7.56 9.99 -8.59
C ASN A 117 -6.85 10.03 -9.96
N ALA A 118 -6.76 11.20 -10.59
CA ALA A 118 -6.02 11.38 -11.83
C ALA A 118 -4.53 11.07 -11.66
N ALA A 119 -3.91 11.52 -10.57
CA ALA A 119 -2.52 11.23 -10.24
C ALA A 119 -2.29 9.72 -10.06
N LEU A 120 -3.18 9.02 -9.34
CA LEU A 120 -3.12 7.56 -9.18
C LEU A 120 -3.16 6.83 -10.52
N VAL A 121 -4.05 7.21 -11.45
CA VAL A 121 -4.13 6.57 -12.78
C VAL A 121 -2.90 6.89 -13.63
N LYS A 122 -2.41 8.14 -13.60
CA LYS A 122 -1.23 8.58 -14.35
C LYS A 122 0.03 7.85 -13.88
N ILE A 123 0.22 7.71 -12.57
CA ILE A 123 1.35 6.99 -11.99
C ILE A 123 1.24 5.49 -12.28
N ALA A 124 0.06 4.87 -12.11
CA ALA A 124 -0.15 3.46 -12.50
C ALA A 124 0.27 3.20 -13.96
N SER A 125 -0.14 4.09 -14.86
CA SER A 125 0.14 4.00 -16.29
C SER A 125 1.63 4.22 -16.59
N LYS A 126 2.26 5.17 -15.91
CA LYS A 126 3.71 5.42 -16.01
C LYS A 126 4.51 4.21 -15.53
N ASP A 127 4.16 3.65 -14.38
CA ASP A 127 4.82 2.48 -13.81
C ASP A 127 4.71 1.26 -14.74
N ALA A 128 3.52 1.04 -15.32
CA ALA A 128 3.30 0.00 -16.31
C ALA A 128 4.10 0.19 -17.60
N ALA A 129 4.27 1.44 -18.05
CA ALA A 129 4.94 1.75 -19.32
C ALA A 129 6.48 1.79 -19.19
N ILE A 130 7.00 2.12 -18.00
CA ILE A 130 8.43 2.33 -17.78
C ILE A 130 9.02 1.23 -16.91
N TYR A 131 8.54 1.09 -15.67
CA TYR A 131 9.19 0.23 -14.68
C TYR A 131 8.92 -1.26 -14.92
N LEU A 132 7.74 -1.64 -15.41
CA LEU A 132 7.46 -3.03 -15.75
C LEU A 132 8.34 -3.56 -16.91
N PRO A 133 8.46 -2.87 -18.07
CA PRO A 133 9.41 -3.26 -19.11
C PRO A 133 10.86 -3.21 -18.65
N MET A 134 11.22 -2.25 -17.80
CA MET A 134 12.56 -2.17 -17.22
C MET A 134 12.86 -3.38 -16.34
N ALA A 135 11.93 -3.79 -15.46
CA ALA A 135 12.06 -4.98 -14.62
C ALA A 135 12.23 -6.25 -15.46
N LEU A 136 11.39 -6.43 -16.49
CA LEU A 136 11.52 -7.54 -17.46
C LEU A 136 12.85 -7.49 -18.23
N GLY A 137 13.30 -6.30 -18.61
CA GLY A 137 14.60 -6.10 -19.24
C GLY A 137 15.76 -6.49 -18.34
N VAL A 138 15.71 -6.11 -17.06
CA VAL A 138 16.70 -6.51 -16.04
C VAL A 138 16.68 -8.03 -15.85
N MET A 139 15.50 -8.65 -15.77
CA MET A 139 15.39 -10.12 -15.70
C MET A 139 16.04 -10.80 -16.92
N ILE A 140 15.73 -10.34 -18.14
CA ILE A 140 16.30 -10.86 -19.38
C ILE A 140 17.81 -10.69 -19.40
N LEU A 141 18.32 -9.53 -18.98
CA LEU A 141 19.75 -9.24 -18.91
C LEU A 141 20.45 -10.21 -17.95
N ILE A 142 19.91 -10.38 -16.73
CA ILE A 142 20.50 -11.26 -15.73
C ILE A 142 20.44 -12.73 -16.18
N LEU A 143 19.31 -13.18 -16.73
CA LEU A 143 19.17 -14.51 -17.33
C LEU A 143 20.23 -14.72 -18.43
N TRP A 144 20.41 -13.74 -19.32
CA TRP A 144 21.41 -13.83 -20.38
C TRP A 144 22.84 -13.87 -19.82
N LEU A 145 23.15 -13.08 -18.79
CA LEU A 145 24.46 -13.07 -18.14
C LEU A 145 24.81 -14.42 -17.49
N PHE A 146 23.84 -15.07 -16.84
CA PHE A 146 24.03 -16.37 -16.20
C PHE A 146 24.06 -17.52 -17.21
N PHE A 147 23.08 -17.59 -18.10
CA PHE A 147 22.93 -18.72 -19.01
C PHE A 147 23.82 -18.63 -20.24
N ARG A 148 24.14 -17.40 -20.69
CA ARG A 148 24.86 -17.09 -21.94
C ARG A 148 24.33 -17.88 -23.15
N ASN A 149 23.05 -18.23 -23.10
CA ASN A 149 22.39 -19.11 -24.05
C ASN A 149 20.96 -18.62 -24.26
N ILE A 150 20.55 -18.50 -25.53
CA ILE A 150 19.22 -18.03 -25.89
C ILE A 150 18.09 -18.88 -25.27
N LEU A 151 18.28 -20.19 -25.16
CA LEU A 151 17.26 -21.07 -24.58
C LEU A 151 17.07 -20.83 -23.07
N GLY A 152 18.15 -20.50 -22.36
CA GLY A 152 18.08 -20.17 -20.93
C GLY A 152 17.35 -18.85 -20.64
N VAL A 153 17.14 -18.04 -21.67
CA VAL A 153 16.35 -16.79 -21.59
C VAL A 153 14.93 -17.01 -22.12
N VAL A 154 14.80 -17.59 -23.31
CA VAL A 154 13.52 -17.75 -24.01
C VAL A 154 12.60 -18.73 -23.28
N ILE A 155 13.13 -19.82 -22.72
CA ILE A 155 12.29 -20.80 -22.01
C ILE A 155 11.60 -20.16 -20.80
N PRO A 156 12.30 -19.56 -19.82
CA PRO A 156 11.62 -18.85 -18.73
C PRO A 156 10.67 -17.77 -19.24
N LEU A 157 11.06 -16.96 -20.22
CA LEU A 157 10.22 -15.87 -20.73
C LEU A 157 8.91 -16.37 -21.35
N MET A 158 8.92 -17.50 -22.07
CA MET A 158 7.70 -18.11 -22.62
C MET A 158 6.73 -18.56 -21.51
N ILE A 159 7.26 -19.13 -20.41
CA ILE A 159 6.44 -19.53 -19.26
C ILE A 159 5.78 -18.31 -18.62
N ILE A 160 6.57 -17.28 -18.34
CA ILE A 160 6.10 -16.04 -17.71
C ILE A 160 5.01 -15.39 -18.56
N LEU A 161 5.26 -15.23 -19.86
CA LEU A 161 4.34 -14.58 -20.78
C LEU A 161 3.04 -15.39 -20.92
N GLY A 162 3.15 -16.72 -21.05
CA GLY A 162 1.98 -17.60 -21.10
C GLY A 162 1.14 -17.54 -19.82
N ALA A 163 1.77 -17.66 -18.65
CA ALA A 163 1.08 -17.63 -17.36
C ALA A 163 0.44 -16.25 -17.10
N THR A 164 1.13 -15.17 -17.49
CA THR A 164 0.63 -13.81 -17.38
C THR A 164 -0.59 -13.60 -18.27
N LEU A 165 -0.54 -14.02 -19.53
CA LEU A 165 -1.67 -13.87 -20.47
C LEU A 165 -2.90 -14.66 -19.99
N ILE A 166 -2.71 -15.90 -19.52
CA ILE A 166 -3.80 -16.71 -18.94
C ILE A 166 -4.42 -15.97 -17.75
N THR A 167 -3.57 -15.46 -16.86
CA THR A 167 -4.04 -14.78 -15.64
C THR A 167 -4.78 -13.49 -15.97
N LEU A 168 -4.23 -12.63 -16.84
CA LEU A 168 -4.88 -11.39 -17.25
C LEU A 168 -6.19 -11.64 -18.00
N ALA A 169 -6.26 -12.71 -18.81
CA ALA A 169 -7.49 -13.10 -19.48
C ALA A 169 -8.58 -13.51 -18.47
N ILE A 170 -8.24 -14.31 -17.46
CA ILE A 170 -9.19 -14.70 -16.40
C ILE A 170 -9.57 -13.47 -15.55
N HIS A 171 -8.61 -12.63 -15.18
CA HIS A 171 -8.84 -11.41 -14.42
C HIS A 171 -9.83 -10.48 -15.14
N HIS A 172 -9.63 -10.28 -16.46
CA HIS A 172 -10.55 -9.52 -17.30
C HIS A 172 -11.92 -10.18 -17.44
N TYR A 173 -11.99 -11.50 -17.62
CA TYR A 173 -13.24 -12.26 -17.72
C TYR A 173 -14.10 -12.15 -16.45
N LEU A 174 -13.48 -12.04 -15.28
CA LEU A 174 -14.14 -11.81 -14.00
C LEU A 174 -14.60 -10.35 -13.80
N GLY A 175 -14.35 -9.45 -14.76
CA GLY A 175 -14.71 -8.03 -14.67
C GLY A 175 -13.82 -7.22 -13.72
N LEU A 176 -12.66 -7.77 -13.33
CA LEU A 176 -11.72 -7.10 -12.44
C LEU A 176 -10.88 -6.09 -13.23
N LYS A 177 -10.72 -4.88 -12.67
CA LYS A 177 -9.97 -3.79 -13.28
C LYS A 177 -8.54 -3.75 -12.77
N LEU A 178 -7.61 -3.36 -13.65
CA LEU A 178 -6.24 -3.07 -13.25
C LEU A 178 -6.18 -1.77 -12.44
N ASN A 179 -5.38 -1.76 -11.38
CA ASN A 179 -5.12 -0.65 -10.48
C ASN A 179 -3.62 -0.61 -10.15
N ASN A 180 -3.18 0.35 -9.31
CA ASN A 180 -1.77 0.50 -8.92
C ASN A 180 -1.11 -0.76 -8.35
N PHE A 181 -1.88 -1.68 -7.77
CA PHE A 181 -1.36 -2.96 -7.24
C PHE A 181 -1.42 -4.07 -8.28
N THR A 182 -2.57 -4.23 -8.95
CA THR A 182 -2.78 -5.33 -9.92
C THR A 182 -2.04 -5.11 -11.23
N VAL A 183 -1.58 -3.89 -11.53
CA VAL A 183 -0.69 -3.63 -12.67
C VAL A 183 0.64 -4.40 -12.56
N ASN A 184 1.04 -4.79 -11.34
CA ASN A 184 2.25 -5.54 -11.05
C ASN A 184 2.07 -7.07 -11.13
N ILE A 185 0.87 -7.58 -11.47
CA ILE A 185 0.61 -9.02 -11.64
C ILE A 185 1.66 -9.72 -12.52
N PRO A 186 2.04 -9.19 -13.72
CA PRO A 186 3.05 -9.82 -14.56
C PRO A 186 4.40 -10.02 -13.87
N LEU A 187 4.79 -9.07 -13.01
CA LEU A 187 6.06 -9.15 -12.27
C LEU A 187 6.00 -10.22 -11.18
N PHE A 188 4.89 -10.34 -10.46
CA PHE A 188 4.72 -11.38 -9.45
C PHE A 188 4.66 -12.79 -10.06
N ILE A 189 3.98 -12.94 -11.19
CA ILE A 189 3.98 -14.19 -11.95
C ILE A 189 5.37 -14.49 -12.51
N ALA A 190 6.07 -13.46 -13.00
CA ALA A 190 7.46 -13.62 -13.43
C ALA A 190 8.32 -14.16 -12.30
N ALA A 191 8.11 -13.67 -11.07
CA ALA A 191 8.90 -14.08 -9.94
C ALA A 191 8.79 -15.59 -9.65
N ILE A 192 7.56 -16.09 -9.67
CA ILE A 192 7.23 -17.50 -9.39
C ILE A 192 7.64 -18.38 -10.58
N GLY A 193 7.27 -17.99 -11.80
CA GLY A 193 7.52 -18.78 -13.00
C GLY A 193 9.00 -18.89 -13.38
N ILE A 194 9.82 -17.87 -13.07
CA ILE A 194 11.27 -17.94 -13.30
C ILE A 194 11.90 -19.00 -12.43
N ALA A 195 11.51 -19.10 -11.15
CA ALA A 195 12.10 -20.08 -10.24
C ALA A 195 11.93 -21.50 -10.78
N ASP A 196 10.70 -21.89 -11.07
CA ASP A 196 10.36 -23.21 -11.60
C ASP A 196 11.06 -23.50 -12.95
N ALA A 197 11.06 -22.53 -13.87
CA ALA A 197 11.70 -22.70 -15.17
C ALA A 197 13.23 -22.84 -15.05
N VAL A 198 13.86 -22.04 -14.20
CA VAL A 198 15.31 -22.06 -13.96
C VAL A 198 15.74 -23.37 -13.30
N HIS A 199 15.05 -23.82 -12.25
CA HIS A 199 15.34 -25.09 -11.59
C HIS A 199 15.25 -26.28 -12.55
N LEU A 200 14.17 -26.36 -13.35
CA LEU A 200 14.00 -27.45 -14.31
C LEU A 200 15.04 -27.39 -15.44
N TYR A 201 15.34 -26.19 -15.95
CA TYR A 201 16.32 -25.98 -17.01
C TYR A 201 17.74 -26.36 -16.55
N ILE A 202 18.17 -25.93 -15.36
CA ILE A 202 19.47 -26.29 -14.77
C ILE A 202 19.56 -27.80 -14.54
N ALA A 203 18.48 -28.42 -14.05
CA ALA A 203 18.44 -29.86 -13.85
C ALA A 203 18.63 -30.64 -15.15
N TRP A 204 18.00 -30.18 -16.24
CA TRP A 204 18.22 -30.74 -17.57
C TRP A 204 19.67 -30.56 -18.03
N ILE A 205 20.22 -29.35 -17.95
CA ILE A 205 21.61 -29.06 -18.34
C ILE A 205 22.60 -29.97 -17.60
N HIS A 206 22.46 -30.09 -16.28
CA HIS A 206 23.32 -30.93 -15.46
C HIS A 206 23.29 -32.39 -15.90
N ASN A 207 22.10 -32.92 -16.20
CA ASN A 207 21.96 -34.29 -16.71
C ASN A 207 22.59 -34.45 -18.09
N ARG A 208 22.52 -33.44 -18.97
CA ARG A 208 23.20 -33.46 -20.28
C ARG A 208 24.72 -33.47 -20.14
N TYR A 209 25.29 -32.71 -19.20
CA TYR A 209 26.73 -32.74 -18.91
C TYR A 209 27.20 -34.06 -18.29
N LYS A 210 26.31 -34.81 -17.65
CA LYS A 210 26.57 -36.19 -17.19
C LYS A 210 26.43 -37.23 -18.32
N ASN A 211 26.38 -36.79 -19.58
CA ASN A 211 26.26 -37.63 -20.78
C ASN A 211 24.98 -38.47 -20.85
N LEU A 212 23.89 -38.04 -20.20
CA LEU A 212 22.58 -38.67 -20.40
C LEU A 212 22.02 -38.31 -21.78
N SER A 213 21.22 -39.22 -22.36
CA SER A 213 20.44 -38.94 -23.55
C SER A 213 19.48 -37.76 -23.29
N ASN A 214 19.09 -37.01 -24.33
CA ASN A 214 18.21 -35.85 -24.13
C ASN A 214 16.88 -36.24 -23.47
N HIS A 215 16.31 -37.37 -23.89
CA HIS A 215 15.08 -37.90 -23.31
C HIS A 215 15.25 -38.25 -21.83
N ASP A 216 16.30 -38.99 -21.47
CA ASP A 216 16.53 -39.40 -20.08
C ASP A 216 16.91 -38.22 -19.19
N ALA A 217 17.61 -37.23 -19.75
CA ALA A 217 17.94 -35.99 -19.04
C ALA A 217 16.69 -35.18 -18.69
N ILE A 218 15.72 -35.07 -19.62
CA ILE A 218 14.43 -34.42 -19.39
C ILE A 218 13.62 -35.21 -18.36
N ALA A 219 13.45 -36.53 -18.57
CA ALA A 219 12.67 -37.37 -17.66
C ALA A 219 13.22 -37.35 -16.24
N LYS A 220 14.55 -37.38 -16.09
CA LYS A 220 15.22 -37.28 -14.80
C LYS A 220 15.08 -35.88 -14.18
N ALA A 221 15.19 -34.82 -14.98
CA ALA A 221 14.98 -33.46 -14.50
C ALA A 221 13.56 -33.26 -13.95
N ILE A 222 12.54 -33.71 -14.66
CA ILE A 222 11.14 -33.64 -14.20
C ILE A 222 10.95 -34.47 -12.93
N ARG A 223 11.38 -35.75 -12.93
CA ARG A 223 11.21 -36.64 -11.76
C ARG A 223 11.85 -36.07 -10.49
N HIS A 224 12.96 -35.37 -10.64
CA HIS A 224 13.71 -34.76 -9.53
C HIS A 224 13.06 -33.47 -9.01
N ASN A 225 12.44 -32.68 -9.89
CA ASN A 225 11.93 -31.34 -9.54
C ASN A 225 10.41 -31.28 -9.36
N ILE A 226 9.62 -32.25 -9.84
CA ILE A 226 8.15 -32.15 -9.81
C ILE A 226 7.59 -32.03 -8.39
N ILE A 227 8.15 -32.76 -7.42
CA ILE A 227 7.71 -32.71 -6.03
C ILE A 227 8.00 -31.33 -5.42
N PRO A 228 9.24 -30.82 -5.42
CA PRO A 228 9.50 -29.49 -4.87
C PRO A 228 8.72 -28.40 -5.62
N MET A 229 8.68 -28.40 -6.96
CA MET A 229 7.90 -27.43 -7.76
C MET A 229 6.40 -27.42 -7.41
N THR A 230 5.81 -28.60 -7.22
CA THR A 230 4.38 -28.68 -6.85
C THR A 230 4.16 -28.16 -5.43
N LEU A 231 5.07 -28.48 -4.50
CA LEU A 231 4.97 -27.99 -3.13
C LEU A 231 5.10 -26.47 -3.06
N THR A 232 6.11 -25.89 -3.72
CA THR A 232 6.33 -24.43 -3.78
C THR A 232 5.14 -23.70 -4.40
N THR A 233 4.60 -24.24 -5.51
CA THR A 233 3.42 -23.66 -6.16
C THR A 233 2.19 -23.73 -5.25
N ILE A 234 1.94 -24.85 -4.58
CA ILE A 234 0.79 -25.00 -3.67
C ILE A 234 0.93 -24.05 -2.48
N THR A 235 2.10 -23.98 -1.85
CA THR A 235 2.33 -23.09 -0.70
C THR A 235 2.18 -21.63 -1.10
N THR A 236 2.69 -21.26 -2.28
CA THR A 236 2.55 -19.91 -2.84
C THR A 236 1.09 -19.60 -3.16
N ALA A 237 0.39 -20.47 -3.90
CA ALA A 237 -1.02 -20.28 -4.24
C ALA A 237 -1.91 -20.12 -2.99
N ILE A 238 -1.68 -20.96 -1.97
CA ILE A 238 -2.38 -20.87 -0.69
C ILE A 238 -2.07 -19.54 0.01
N GLY A 239 -0.81 -19.11 0.05
CA GLY A 239 -0.41 -17.84 0.64
C GLY A 239 -1.12 -16.64 -0.01
N PHE A 240 -1.36 -16.71 -1.31
CA PHE A 240 -2.09 -15.68 -2.04
C PHE A 240 -3.62 -15.82 -1.96
N ILE A 241 -4.15 -17.03 -1.84
CA ILE A 241 -5.58 -17.27 -1.64
C ILE A 241 -6.04 -16.69 -0.30
N THR A 242 -5.21 -16.66 0.75
CA THR A 242 -5.64 -16.04 2.02
C THR A 242 -5.93 -14.53 1.87
N LEU A 243 -5.33 -13.86 0.87
CA LEU A 243 -5.62 -12.46 0.55
C LEU A 243 -6.99 -12.26 -0.11
N THR A 244 -7.60 -13.30 -0.69
CA THR A 244 -8.93 -13.17 -1.32
C THR A 244 -10.03 -12.85 -0.31
N ASN A 245 -9.80 -13.14 0.97
CA ASN A 245 -10.70 -12.80 2.07
C ASN A 245 -10.65 -11.31 2.46
N SER A 246 -9.81 -10.51 1.80
CA SER A 246 -9.79 -9.06 2.01
C SER A 246 -11.10 -8.44 1.54
N GLU A 247 -11.68 -7.58 2.37
CA GLU A 247 -12.79 -6.70 1.98
C GLU A 247 -12.38 -5.68 0.91
N ILE A 248 -11.06 -5.56 0.67
CA ILE A 248 -10.49 -4.55 -0.21
C ILE A 248 -10.18 -5.18 -1.55
N VAL A 249 -11.03 -4.85 -2.51
CA VAL A 249 -11.09 -5.44 -3.86
C VAL A 249 -9.73 -5.47 -4.56
N PRO A 250 -8.89 -4.40 -4.56
CA PRO A 250 -7.55 -4.46 -5.13
C PRO A 250 -6.65 -5.57 -4.58
N ILE A 251 -6.71 -5.86 -3.28
CA ILE A 251 -5.89 -6.90 -2.65
C ILE A 251 -6.47 -8.27 -2.90
N SER A 252 -7.78 -8.42 -2.72
CA SER A 252 -8.45 -9.69 -2.98
C SER A 252 -8.24 -10.15 -4.42
N SER A 253 -8.40 -9.23 -5.38
CA SER A 253 -8.16 -9.49 -6.80
C SER A 253 -6.69 -9.76 -7.14
N LEU A 254 -5.74 -9.12 -6.46
CA LEU A 254 -4.31 -9.39 -6.59
C LEU A 254 -3.97 -10.81 -6.11
N GLY A 255 -4.46 -11.19 -4.93
CA GLY A 255 -4.27 -12.52 -4.36
C GLY A 255 -4.81 -13.62 -5.27
N LEU A 256 -6.04 -13.45 -5.77
CA LEU A 256 -6.64 -14.37 -6.73
C LEU A 256 -5.80 -14.49 -8.01
N ALA A 257 -5.37 -13.37 -8.58
CA ALA A 257 -4.59 -13.36 -9.81
C ALA A 257 -3.26 -14.09 -9.64
N ILE A 258 -2.51 -13.83 -8.56
CA ILE A 258 -1.22 -14.47 -8.35
C ILE A 258 -1.36 -15.97 -8.07
N ALA A 259 -2.41 -16.40 -7.35
CA ALA A 259 -2.70 -17.82 -7.15
C ALA A 259 -3.02 -18.55 -8.46
N ILE A 260 -3.80 -17.93 -9.35
CA ILE A 260 -4.08 -18.49 -10.69
C ILE A 260 -2.79 -18.51 -11.53
N GLY A 261 -2.01 -17.43 -11.46
CA GLY A 261 -0.76 -17.28 -12.20
C GLY A 261 0.30 -18.28 -11.79
N SER A 262 0.44 -18.58 -10.49
CA SER A 262 1.38 -19.58 -9.99
C SER A 262 1.02 -20.98 -10.48
N ILE A 263 -0.25 -21.38 -10.37
CA ILE A 263 -0.74 -22.67 -10.88
C ILE A 263 -0.55 -22.76 -12.40
N SER A 264 -0.87 -21.69 -13.12
CA SER A 264 -0.68 -21.62 -14.58
C SER A 264 0.80 -21.75 -14.97
N ALA A 265 1.70 -21.09 -14.22
CA ALA A 265 3.14 -21.19 -14.43
C ALA A 265 3.66 -22.61 -14.19
N LEU A 266 3.21 -23.30 -13.15
CA LEU A 266 3.56 -24.70 -12.89
C LEU A 266 3.14 -25.61 -14.05
N ILE A 267 1.88 -25.50 -14.47
CA ILE A 267 1.34 -26.29 -15.60
C ILE A 267 2.19 -26.05 -16.85
N LEU A 268 2.41 -24.78 -17.20
CA LEU A 268 3.24 -24.45 -18.36
C LEU A 268 4.67 -24.96 -18.20
N THR A 269 5.27 -24.89 -17.01
CA THR A 269 6.64 -25.36 -16.80
C THR A 269 6.75 -26.86 -17.03
N VAL A 270 5.82 -27.64 -16.47
CA VAL A 270 5.84 -29.11 -16.56
C VAL A 270 5.53 -29.61 -17.98
N PHE A 271 4.70 -28.90 -18.74
CA PHE A 271 4.32 -29.33 -20.09
C PHE A 271 5.15 -28.68 -21.21
N LEU A 272 5.35 -27.36 -21.17
CA LEU A 272 5.98 -26.61 -22.26
C LEU A 272 7.50 -26.80 -22.29
N ILE A 273 8.18 -26.81 -21.14
CA ILE A 273 9.64 -26.96 -21.11
C ILE A 273 10.07 -28.30 -21.73
N PRO A 274 9.51 -29.47 -21.34
CA PRO A 274 9.89 -30.74 -21.95
C PRO A 274 9.63 -30.77 -23.45
N VAL A 275 8.49 -30.21 -23.92
CA VAL A 275 8.16 -30.13 -25.35
C VAL A 275 9.22 -29.33 -26.11
N VAL A 276 9.58 -28.14 -25.62
CA VAL A 276 10.60 -27.31 -26.26
C VAL A 276 11.96 -28.02 -26.28
N LEU A 277 12.35 -28.68 -25.19
CA LEU A 277 13.63 -29.39 -25.09
C LEU A 277 13.69 -30.65 -25.95
N LEU A 278 12.56 -31.32 -26.21
CA LEU A 278 12.48 -32.49 -27.09
C LEU A 278 12.63 -32.15 -28.58
N ILE A 279 12.25 -30.93 -28.98
CA ILE A 279 12.38 -30.45 -30.36
C ILE A 279 13.85 -30.14 -30.72
N LEU A 280 14.70 -29.91 -29.71
CA LEU A 280 16.11 -29.59 -29.94
C LEU A 280 16.87 -30.75 -30.62
N PRO A 281 17.91 -30.43 -31.42
CA PRO A 281 18.79 -31.45 -31.98
C PRO A 281 19.34 -32.38 -30.89
N LYS A 282 19.41 -33.70 -31.16
CA LYS A 282 19.84 -34.71 -30.18
C LYS A 282 21.21 -34.41 -29.54
N ASN A 283 22.12 -33.80 -30.31
CA ASN A 283 23.48 -33.47 -29.87
C ASN A 283 23.60 -32.05 -29.28
N TYR A 284 22.48 -31.33 -29.13
CA TYR A 284 22.50 -29.98 -28.57
C TYR A 284 22.96 -30.00 -27.11
N LEU A 285 24.05 -29.32 -26.83
CA LEU A 285 24.57 -29.05 -25.50
C LEU A 285 24.81 -27.54 -25.41
N PRO A 286 24.32 -26.85 -24.35
CA PRO A 286 24.65 -25.45 -24.13
C PRO A 286 26.18 -25.27 -24.07
N LYS A 287 26.71 -24.29 -24.80
CA LYS A 287 28.12 -23.88 -24.68
C LYS A 287 28.24 -22.83 -23.57
N ASN A 288 29.34 -22.87 -22.80
CA ASN A 288 29.71 -21.84 -21.82
C ASN A 288 28.70 -21.59 -20.68
N PHE A 289 28.14 -22.65 -20.11
CA PHE A 289 27.34 -22.54 -18.90
C PHE A 289 28.28 -22.31 -17.69
N ILE A 290 28.08 -21.22 -16.96
CA ILE A 290 28.79 -20.99 -15.70
C ILE A 290 28.02 -21.80 -14.65
N PHE A 291 28.50 -22.98 -14.27
CA PHE A 291 28.08 -23.50 -12.97
C PHE A 291 28.72 -22.60 -11.90
N CYS A 292 28.01 -22.29 -10.82
CA CYS A 292 28.72 -21.99 -9.56
C CYS A 292 29.38 -23.30 -9.08
N GLN A 293 30.36 -23.80 -9.84
CA GLN A 293 31.27 -24.84 -9.41
C GLN A 293 32.25 -24.15 -8.48
N LEU A 294 32.08 -24.34 -7.18
CA LEU A 294 33.16 -24.11 -6.25
C LEU A 294 34.27 -25.10 -6.65
N ASP A 295 35.42 -24.56 -7.05
CA ASP A 295 36.58 -25.41 -7.35
C ASP A 295 36.94 -26.18 -6.08
N ARG A 296 36.73 -27.50 -6.09
CA ARG A 296 36.99 -28.42 -4.97
C ARG A 296 38.40 -28.28 -4.40
N LYS A 297 39.34 -27.66 -5.13
CA LYS A 297 40.73 -27.49 -4.73
C LYS A 297 41.09 -26.15 -4.11
N ASN A 298 40.33 -25.07 -4.30
CA ASN A 298 40.63 -23.78 -3.67
C ASN A 298 39.48 -22.78 -3.82
N ILE A 299 38.59 -22.78 -2.84
CA ILE A 299 37.93 -21.64 -2.18
C ILE A 299 37.28 -22.30 -0.96
N PHE A 300 37.60 -21.83 0.25
CA PHE A 300 37.02 -22.24 1.55
C PHE A 300 35.99 -23.38 1.44
N ASP A 301 36.39 -24.60 1.81
CA ASP A 301 35.51 -25.77 1.88
C ASP A 301 34.22 -25.38 2.62
N TYR A 302 33.17 -25.05 1.86
CA TYR A 302 32.00 -24.34 2.38
C TYR A 302 31.28 -25.23 3.39
N SER A 303 31.13 -26.51 3.05
CA SER A 303 30.52 -27.49 3.93
C SER A 303 31.34 -27.62 5.22
N ALA A 304 32.68 -27.66 5.13
CA ALA A 304 33.53 -27.65 6.31
C ALA A 304 33.44 -26.33 7.12
N PHE A 305 33.33 -25.17 6.46
CA PHE A 305 33.19 -23.87 7.13
C PHE A 305 31.88 -23.81 7.91
N VAL A 306 30.75 -24.19 7.29
CA VAL A 306 29.43 -24.20 7.92
C VAL A 306 29.39 -25.22 9.06
N ILE A 307 29.89 -26.44 8.83
CA ILE A 307 29.91 -27.48 9.87
C ILE A 307 30.80 -27.07 11.04
N ARG A 308 31.97 -26.48 10.80
CA ARG A 308 32.88 -26.03 11.87
C ARG A 308 32.31 -24.85 12.66
N ASN A 309 31.67 -23.90 11.97
CA ASN A 309 31.22 -22.64 12.57
C ASN A 309 29.70 -22.58 12.85
N HIS A 310 28.96 -23.68 12.73
CA HIS A 310 27.49 -23.70 12.84
C HIS A 310 26.95 -22.98 14.08
N LYS A 311 27.59 -23.16 15.26
CA LYS A 311 27.18 -22.48 16.50
C LYS A 311 27.39 -20.96 16.43
N ASN A 312 28.49 -20.51 15.84
CA ASN A 312 28.80 -19.09 15.67
C ASN A 312 27.86 -18.43 14.66
N ILE A 313 27.54 -19.14 13.56
CA ILE A 313 26.58 -18.66 12.55
C ILE A 313 25.18 -18.51 13.19
N ILE A 314 24.71 -19.53 13.92
CA ILE A 314 23.42 -19.47 14.63
C ILE A 314 23.43 -18.32 15.65
N ALA A 315 24.50 -18.18 16.45
CA ALA A 315 24.62 -17.10 17.43
C ALA A 315 24.63 -15.71 16.78
N LEU A 316 25.31 -15.54 15.65
CA LEU A 316 25.35 -14.29 14.90
C LEU A 316 23.98 -13.94 14.31
N CYS A 317 23.31 -14.89 13.65
CA CYS A 317 21.96 -14.68 13.12
C CYS A 317 20.97 -14.38 14.26
N PHE A 318 21.08 -15.07 15.40
CA PHE A 318 20.22 -14.81 16.56
C PHE A 318 20.51 -13.43 17.17
N ALA A 319 21.78 -13.02 17.29
CA ALA A 319 22.13 -11.68 17.75
C ALA A 319 21.64 -10.58 16.80
N ALA A 320 21.78 -10.78 15.49
CA ALA A 320 21.24 -9.88 14.47
C ALA A 320 19.71 -9.81 14.54
N LEU A 321 19.03 -10.94 14.74
CA LEU A 321 17.59 -10.99 14.94
C LEU A 321 17.17 -10.25 16.21
N LEU A 322 17.87 -10.44 17.33
CA LEU A 322 17.59 -9.73 18.58
C LEU A 322 17.75 -8.22 18.42
N LEU A 323 18.88 -7.78 17.83
CA LEU A 323 19.15 -6.36 17.57
C LEU A 323 18.07 -5.74 16.66
N SER A 324 17.70 -6.43 15.59
CA SER A 324 16.62 -6.00 14.71
C SER A 324 15.27 -5.99 15.44
N SER A 325 15.00 -6.99 16.27
CA SER A 325 13.74 -7.14 17.00
C SER A 325 13.50 -6.00 18.00
N VAL A 326 14.53 -5.33 18.51
CA VAL A 326 14.35 -4.09 19.29
C VAL A 326 13.65 -3.02 18.45
N GLY A 327 13.93 -2.99 17.15
CA GLY A 327 13.27 -2.16 16.15
C GLY A 327 11.75 -2.32 16.13
N LEU A 328 11.23 -3.52 16.41
CA LEU A 328 9.80 -3.80 16.45
C LEU A 328 9.04 -2.95 17.49
N LEU A 329 9.73 -2.45 18.53
CA LEU A 329 9.13 -1.56 19.53
C LEU A 329 8.76 -0.18 18.94
N TRP A 330 9.38 0.21 17.83
CA TRP A 330 9.12 1.48 17.14
C TRP A 330 8.38 1.31 15.82
N VAL A 331 8.01 0.08 15.46
CA VAL A 331 7.19 -0.18 14.28
C VAL A 331 5.82 0.45 14.48
N LYS A 332 5.46 1.36 13.58
CA LYS A 332 4.13 1.97 13.50
C LYS A 332 3.40 1.38 12.31
N MET A 333 2.21 0.85 12.54
CA MET A 333 1.27 0.54 11.47
C MET A 333 0.49 1.82 11.22
N ASP A 334 0.93 2.58 10.22
CA ASP A 334 0.31 3.85 9.92
C ASP A 334 0.46 4.15 8.44
N SER A 335 -0.50 4.91 7.92
CA SER A 335 -0.54 5.26 6.51
C SER A 335 -1.02 6.69 6.34
N ASN A 336 -0.64 7.25 5.20
CA ASN A 336 -1.05 8.57 4.79
C ASN A 336 -1.16 8.63 3.28
N SER A 337 -2.41 8.65 2.80
CA SER A 337 -2.73 8.64 1.37
C SER A 337 -2.08 9.80 0.59
N LEU A 338 -1.87 10.95 1.21
CA LEU A 338 -1.17 12.07 0.59
C LEU A 338 0.35 11.89 0.60
N LYS A 339 0.94 11.16 1.56
CA LYS A 339 2.39 10.84 1.58
C LYS A 339 2.74 9.65 0.67
N TYR A 340 1.74 8.99 0.07
CA TYR A 340 1.98 7.98 -0.95
C TYR A 340 2.60 8.54 -2.23
N PHE A 341 2.46 9.83 -2.47
CA PHE A 341 3.09 10.50 -3.59
C PHE A 341 4.44 11.08 -3.16
N THR A 342 5.46 10.90 -4.00
CA THR A 342 6.75 11.60 -3.83
C THR A 342 6.55 13.12 -3.87
N THR A 343 7.50 13.87 -3.31
CA THR A 343 7.46 15.34 -3.26
C THR A 343 7.52 16.01 -4.64
N SER A 344 7.85 15.26 -5.69
CA SER A 344 7.84 15.70 -7.09
C SER A 344 6.44 15.72 -7.72
N VAL A 345 5.44 15.08 -7.11
CA VAL A 345 4.09 14.97 -7.69
C VAL A 345 3.25 16.22 -7.39
N ASP A 346 2.62 16.79 -8.42
CA ASP A 346 1.84 18.04 -8.34
C ASP A 346 0.83 18.05 -7.18
N VAL A 347 0.09 16.96 -6.99
CA VAL A 347 -0.94 16.87 -5.92
C VAL A 347 -0.32 16.90 -4.53
N ARG A 348 0.87 16.31 -4.36
CA ARG A 348 1.63 16.38 -3.10
C ARG A 348 2.10 17.81 -2.82
N GLN A 349 2.60 18.48 -3.86
CA GLN A 349 3.05 19.88 -3.77
C GLN A 349 1.89 20.81 -3.44
N ALA A 350 0.76 20.66 -4.14
CA ALA A 350 -0.46 21.42 -3.89
C ALA A 350 -0.95 21.23 -2.44
N ALA A 351 -1.02 19.98 -1.96
CA ALA A 351 -1.44 19.71 -0.58
C ALA A 351 -0.50 20.34 0.46
N ASN A 352 0.82 20.27 0.26
CA ASN A 352 1.79 20.91 1.16
C ASN A 352 1.68 22.44 1.11
N PHE A 353 1.50 23.00 -0.09
CA PHE A 353 1.35 24.45 -0.29
C PHE A 353 0.09 24.98 0.41
N THR A 354 -1.05 24.31 0.23
CA THR A 354 -2.32 24.65 0.92
C THR A 354 -2.15 24.59 2.44
N MET A 355 -1.53 23.51 2.95
CA MET A 355 -1.26 23.33 4.38
C MET A 355 -0.37 24.44 4.96
N GLN A 356 0.59 24.95 4.20
CA GLN A 356 1.50 25.99 4.66
C GLN A 356 0.88 27.39 4.64
N HIS A 357 -0.04 27.69 3.71
CA HIS A 357 -0.49 29.06 3.46
C HIS A 357 -1.95 29.34 3.84
N ILE A 358 -2.82 28.33 3.79
CA ILE A 358 -4.27 28.51 4.03
C ILE A 358 -4.73 27.60 5.16
N THR A 359 -4.90 26.30 4.87
CA THR A 359 -5.52 25.34 5.77
C THR A 359 -5.07 23.93 5.44
N GLY A 360 -5.41 22.98 6.30
CA GLY A 360 -5.05 21.59 6.08
C GLY A 360 -5.88 20.92 4.97
N PRO A 361 -5.28 20.03 4.16
CA PRO A 361 -5.94 19.42 3.00
C PRO A 361 -6.85 18.22 3.33
N GLN A 362 -6.85 17.75 4.59
CA GLN A 362 -7.71 16.65 5.02
C GLN A 362 -9.05 17.18 5.53
N SER A 363 -10.13 16.76 4.91
CA SER A 363 -11.50 17.10 5.32
C SER A 363 -12.17 15.93 6.03
N TYR A 364 -12.86 16.22 7.14
CA TYR A 364 -13.75 15.32 7.85
C TYR A 364 -15.17 15.87 7.83
N GLU A 365 -16.13 15.01 7.48
CA GLU A 365 -17.53 15.40 7.40
C GLU A 365 -18.28 14.82 8.58
N ILE A 366 -18.59 15.65 9.57
CA ILE A 366 -19.26 15.26 10.80
C ILE A 366 -20.76 15.51 10.62
N ILE A 367 -21.53 14.43 10.56
CA ILE A 367 -22.99 14.49 10.47
C ILE A 367 -23.55 14.38 11.88
N ILE A 368 -24.11 15.48 12.38
CA ILE A 368 -24.66 15.60 13.73
C ILE A 368 -26.18 15.48 13.64
N ASP A 369 -26.74 14.49 14.32
CA ASP A 369 -28.14 14.14 14.31
C ASP A 369 -28.85 14.58 15.60
N SER A 370 -29.79 15.52 15.47
CA SER A 370 -30.61 16.02 16.58
C SER A 370 -31.66 15.01 17.07
N ARG A 371 -31.81 13.87 16.37
CA ARG A 371 -32.77 12.77 16.55
C ARG A 371 -34.25 13.10 16.36
N VAL A 372 -34.57 14.37 16.10
CA VAL A 372 -35.94 14.85 15.95
C VAL A 372 -36.02 15.71 14.69
N ASP A 373 -37.12 15.56 13.94
CA ASP A 373 -37.39 16.40 12.77
C ASP A 373 -37.49 17.88 13.21
N ASP A 374 -36.96 18.80 12.41
CA ASP A 374 -36.74 20.22 12.76
C ASP A 374 -35.85 20.48 13.99
N GLY A 375 -35.11 19.47 14.47
CA GLY A 375 -34.32 19.58 15.70
C GLY A 375 -33.08 20.46 15.59
N ILE A 376 -32.52 20.70 14.40
CA ILE A 376 -31.32 21.54 14.24
C ILE A 376 -31.55 23.01 14.59
N LYS A 377 -32.81 23.43 14.68
CA LYS A 377 -33.22 24.81 15.06
C LYS A 377 -33.27 24.99 16.58
N ASP A 378 -33.22 23.92 17.36
CA ASP A 378 -33.33 24.00 18.83
C ASP A 378 -32.09 24.72 19.40
N PRO A 379 -32.27 25.82 20.17
CA PRO A 379 -31.15 26.52 20.80
C PRO A 379 -30.25 25.61 21.65
N LYS A 380 -30.81 24.58 22.31
CA LYS A 380 -30.04 23.62 23.10
C LYS A 380 -29.13 22.74 22.24
N PHE A 381 -29.62 22.36 21.06
CA PHE A 381 -28.83 21.58 20.10
C PHE A 381 -27.67 22.43 19.58
N LEU A 382 -27.94 23.66 19.13
CA LEU A 382 -26.93 24.56 18.58
C LEU A 382 -25.86 24.94 19.61
N LEU A 383 -26.25 25.15 20.87
CA LEU A 383 -25.29 25.37 21.96
C LEU A 383 -24.34 24.18 22.14
N GLU A 384 -24.85 22.94 22.06
CA GLU A 384 -23.97 21.78 22.16
C GLU A 384 -23.10 21.59 20.91
N VAL A 385 -23.59 21.92 19.71
CA VAL A 385 -22.76 21.97 18.50
C VAL A 385 -21.63 23.01 18.64
N GLU A 386 -21.92 24.18 19.21
CA GLU A 386 -20.92 25.21 19.48
C GLU A 386 -19.87 24.73 20.48
N ARG A 387 -20.32 24.17 21.61
CA ARG A 387 -19.42 23.61 22.64
C ARG A 387 -18.55 22.50 22.08
N PHE A 388 -19.13 21.60 21.28
CA PHE A 388 -18.41 20.56 20.56
C PHE A 388 -17.32 21.16 19.67
N SER A 389 -17.65 22.18 18.87
CA SER A 389 -16.71 22.82 17.94
C SER A 389 -15.49 23.38 18.67
N HIS A 390 -15.70 24.07 19.79
CA HIS A 390 -14.62 24.62 20.61
C HIS A 390 -13.76 23.54 21.28
N GLU A 391 -14.37 22.52 21.86
CA GLU A 391 -13.61 21.43 22.50
C GLU A 391 -12.88 20.58 21.46
N LEU A 392 -13.46 20.38 20.27
CA LEU A 392 -12.83 19.66 19.17
C LEU A 392 -11.54 20.35 18.71
N GLN A 393 -11.59 21.65 18.39
CA GLN A 393 -10.39 22.42 18.00
C GLN A 393 -9.35 22.53 19.13
N LYS A 394 -9.81 22.63 20.38
CA LYS A 394 -8.91 22.68 21.54
C LYS A 394 -8.21 21.35 21.79
N HIS A 395 -8.91 20.23 21.59
CA HIS A 395 -8.36 18.90 21.78
C HIS A 395 -7.47 18.46 20.62
N TYR A 396 -7.80 18.89 19.39
CA TYR A 396 -7.07 18.62 18.16
C TYR A 396 -6.66 19.93 17.47
N PRO A 397 -5.52 20.53 17.86
CA PRO A 397 -4.99 21.76 17.25
C PRO A 397 -4.70 21.63 15.75
N GLU A 398 -4.55 20.40 15.23
CA GLU A 398 -4.42 20.11 13.81
C GLU A 398 -5.69 20.46 13.00
N ILE A 399 -6.87 20.55 13.63
CA ILE A 399 -8.09 21.06 13.00
C ILE A 399 -8.00 22.58 12.92
N ARG A 400 -7.71 23.08 11.73
CA ARG A 400 -7.51 24.51 11.48
C ARG A 400 -8.80 25.27 11.26
N HIS A 401 -9.80 24.63 10.67
CA HIS A 401 -11.07 25.29 10.36
C HIS A 401 -12.26 24.34 10.56
N LEU A 402 -13.32 24.86 11.16
CA LEU A 402 -14.62 24.21 11.29
C LEU A 402 -15.65 25.08 10.58
N SER A 403 -16.50 24.47 9.77
CA SER A 403 -17.58 25.18 9.08
C SER A 403 -18.89 24.39 9.14
N SER A 404 -19.98 25.09 9.43
CA SER A 404 -21.34 24.52 9.48
C SER A 404 -22.40 25.61 9.24
N LEU A 405 -23.69 25.26 9.31
CA LEU A 405 -24.76 26.28 9.33
C LEU A 405 -24.74 27.12 10.61
N LEU A 406 -24.14 26.63 11.69
CA LEU A 406 -24.03 27.37 12.95
C LEU A 406 -23.33 28.71 12.75
N ASP A 407 -22.24 28.71 11.99
CA ASP A 407 -21.41 29.90 11.74
C ASP A 407 -22.17 30.96 10.96
N ILE A 408 -23.03 30.52 10.04
CA ILE A 408 -23.92 31.39 9.25
C ILE A 408 -24.99 31.99 10.15
N MET A 409 -25.59 31.18 11.03
CA MET A 409 -26.60 31.65 11.99
C MET A 409 -26.03 32.66 12.99
N LYS A 410 -24.80 32.43 13.48
CA LYS A 410 -24.05 33.39 14.30
C LYS A 410 -23.85 34.70 13.55
N ARG A 411 -23.44 34.65 12.28
CA ARG A 411 -23.27 35.85 11.47
C ARG A 411 -24.56 36.65 11.31
N PHE A 412 -25.70 36.00 11.09
CA PHE A 412 -27.00 36.68 11.09
C PHE A 412 -27.31 37.32 12.44
N GLN A 413 -27.04 36.62 13.54
CA GLN A 413 -27.25 37.17 14.88
C GLN A 413 -26.36 38.39 15.16
N ASP A 414 -25.09 38.35 14.79
CA ASP A 414 -24.14 39.45 14.95
C ASP A 414 -24.60 40.70 14.19
N VAL A 415 -25.12 40.52 12.98
CA VAL A 415 -25.60 41.61 12.13
C VAL A 415 -26.94 42.16 12.62
N ILE A 416 -27.89 41.30 13.00
CA ILE A 416 -29.24 41.68 13.46
C ILE A 416 -29.20 42.30 14.86
N ASN A 417 -28.32 41.81 15.71
CA ASN A 417 -28.20 42.27 17.09
C ASN A 417 -26.74 42.58 17.44
N PRO A 418 -26.18 43.69 16.96
CA PRO A 418 -24.76 44.02 17.16
C PRO A 418 -24.34 44.19 18.63
N LEU A 419 -25.32 44.42 19.52
CA LEU A 419 -25.12 44.62 20.95
C LEU A 419 -25.34 43.35 21.79
N HIS A 420 -25.60 42.20 21.16
CA HIS A 420 -25.74 40.95 21.88
C HIS A 420 -24.43 40.58 22.61
N SER A 421 -24.55 39.94 23.76
CA SER A 421 -23.38 39.41 24.44
C SER A 421 -22.84 38.22 23.65
N LYS A 422 -21.51 38.04 23.58
CA LYS A 422 -20.92 36.80 23.02
C LYS A 422 -21.35 35.54 23.79
N ASP A 423 -21.88 35.70 25.01
CA ASP A 423 -22.45 34.61 25.81
C ASP A 423 -23.95 34.36 25.54
N ASP A 424 -24.61 35.16 24.67
CA ASP A 424 -26.00 34.95 24.31
C ASP A 424 -26.15 33.71 23.42
N MET A 425 -27.05 32.79 23.80
CA MET A 425 -27.35 31.61 23.00
C MET A 425 -27.78 31.97 21.57
N ILE A 426 -27.35 31.13 20.62
CA ILE A 426 -27.67 31.28 19.19
C ILE A 426 -29.16 31.10 18.97
N GLY A 427 -29.82 32.22 18.65
CA GLY A 427 -31.27 32.36 18.66
C GLY A 427 -31.88 31.98 20.02
N LYS A 428 -32.53 32.94 20.68
CA LYS A 428 -33.18 32.67 21.98
C LYS A 428 -34.30 31.64 21.89
N THR A 429 -34.85 31.43 20.69
CA THR A 429 -35.93 30.46 20.44
C THR A 429 -35.73 29.72 19.11
N LYS A 430 -36.44 28.60 18.96
CA LYS A 430 -36.48 27.79 17.73
C LYS A 430 -36.98 28.61 16.54
N GLU A 431 -37.92 29.53 16.76
CA GLU A 431 -38.51 30.39 15.74
C GLU A 431 -37.49 31.40 15.21
N THR A 432 -36.68 32.02 16.08
CA THR A 432 -35.60 32.92 15.67
C THR A 432 -34.56 32.18 14.83
N ASN A 433 -34.17 30.98 15.25
CA ASN A 433 -33.25 30.14 14.48
C ASN A 433 -33.83 29.73 13.12
N ALA A 434 -35.13 29.42 13.07
CA ALA A 434 -35.81 29.15 11.81
C ALA A 434 -35.83 30.38 10.87
N GLN A 435 -35.95 31.59 11.42
CA GLN A 435 -35.87 32.83 10.63
C GLN A 435 -34.47 33.05 10.05
N TYR A 436 -33.40 32.82 10.82
CA TYR A 436 -32.03 32.91 10.30
C TYR A 436 -31.79 31.93 9.14
N LEU A 437 -32.22 30.67 9.30
CA LEU A 437 -32.11 29.67 8.23
C LEU A 437 -32.96 30.04 7.01
N LEU A 438 -34.16 30.61 7.22
CA LEU A 438 -35.03 31.07 6.13
C LEU A 438 -34.37 32.22 5.37
N LEU A 439 -33.87 33.24 6.07
CA LEU A 439 -33.17 34.38 5.46
C LEU A 439 -31.98 33.90 4.63
N TYR A 440 -31.15 33.00 5.18
CA TYR A 440 -30.06 32.40 4.44
C TYR A 440 -30.56 31.67 3.19
N SER A 441 -31.60 30.83 3.31
CA SER A 441 -32.15 30.06 2.19
C SER A 441 -32.76 30.91 1.07
N LEU A 442 -33.31 32.08 1.40
CA LEU A 442 -33.85 33.04 0.43
C LEU A 442 -32.76 33.86 -0.25
N SER A 443 -31.60 33.99 0.40
CA SER A 443 -30.49 34.83 -0.04
C SER A 443 -29.49 34.09 -0.93
N ILE A 444 -29.39 32.77 -0.80
CA ILE A 444 -28.48 31.97 -1.63
C ILE A 444 -28.97 31.87 -3.09
N PRO A 445 -28.10 32.14 -4.08
CA PRO A 445 -28.38 31.88 -5.49
C PRO A 445 -28.72 30.42 -5.78
N GLN A 446 -29.44 30.18 -6.88
CA GLN A 446 -29.66 28.81 -7.38
C GLN A 446 -28.30 28.11 -7.61
N GLY A 447 -28.16 26.92 -7.05
CA GLY A 447 -26.92 26.12 -7.11
C GLY A 447 -26.05 26.17 -5.85
N MET A 448 -26.28 27.12 -4.93
CA MET A 448 -25.64 27.16 -3.59
C MET A 448 -26.57 26.61 -2.50
N GLU A 449 -27.25 25.50 -2.79
CA GLU A 449 -28.31 24.95 -1.94
C GLU A 449 -27.86 24.65 -0.52
N ILE A 450 -28.64 25.10 0.46
CA ILE A 450 -28.50 24.78 1.89
C ILE A 450 -28.57 23.26 2.18
N ASN A 451 -29.11 22.48 1.23
CA ASN A 451 -29.30 21.03 1.31
C ASN A 451 -27.97 20.25 1.34
N ASP A 452 -26.82 20.86 1.01
CA ASP A 452 -25.51 20.23 1.18
C ASP A 452 -24.97 20.32 2.63
N LYS A 453 -25.64 21.11 3.48
CA LYS A 453 -25.31 21.35 4.89
C LYS A 453 -26.31 20.79 5.90
N MET A 454 -27.52 20.45 5.48
CA MET A 454 -28.54 19.81 6.33
C MET A 454 -29.42 18.87 5.53
N ASP A 455 -30.06 17.91 6.20
CA ASP A 455 -31.05 17.05 5.55
C ASP A 455 -32.40 17.76 5.36
N ILE A 456 -33.25 17.20 4.50
CA ILE A 456 -34.55 17.78 4.14
C ILE A 456 -35.46 17.94 5.38
N LYS A 457 -35.36 17.02 6.35
CA LYS A 457 -36.15 17.07 7.59
C LYS A 457 -35.58 18.02 8.64
N GLN A 458 -34.43 18.64 8.36
CA GLN A 458 -33.75 19.56 9.28
C GLN A 458 -33.51 18.91 10.64
N ARG A 459 -33.18 17.61 10.59
CA ARG A 459 -32.81 16.75 11.71
C ARG A 459 -31.30 16.65 11.84
N GLN A 460 -30.58 16.61 10.72
CA GLN A 460 -29.14 16.42 10.65
C GLN A 460 -28.45 17.70 10.17
N LEU A 461 -27.39 18.07 10.89
CA LEU A 461 -26.50 19.18 10.56
C LEU A 461 -25.14 18.61 10.14
N ARG A 462 -24.63 19.05 8.99
CA ARG A 462 -23.27 18.74 8.56
C ARG A 462 -22.30 19.82 9.06
N MET A 463 -21.21 19.35 9.66
CA MET A 463 -20.05 20.15 10.01
C MET A 463 -18.83 19.61 9.28
N THR A 464 -18.11 20.48 8.59
CA THR A 464 -16.87 20.14 7.88
C THR A 464 -15.67 20.62 8.69
N ALA A 465 -14.77 19.70 9.02
CA ALA A 465 -13.52 19.99 9.73
C ALA A 465 -12.33 19.82 8.79
N GLN A 466 -11.58 20.91 8.57
CA GLN A 466 -10.33 20.89 7.82
C GLN A 466 -9.16 20.74 8.77
N SER A 467 -8.32 19.76 8.48
CA SER A 467 -7.19 19.36 9.31
C SER A 467 -5.91 19.29 8.51
N ASP A 468 -4.81 19.63 9.17
CA ASP A 468 -3.47 19.34 8.68
C ASP A 468 -3.29 17.84 8.45
N ILE A 469 -2.28 17.50 7.63
CA ILE A 469 -1.98 16.12 7.26
C ILE A 469 -1.55 15.33 8.51
N VAL A 470 -2.46 14.50 9.02
CA VAL A 470 -2.19 13.54 10.10
C VAL A 470 -2.22 12.12 9.57
N ASP A 471 -1.64 11.20 10.35
CA ASP A 471 -1.59 9.79 10.01
C ASP A 471 -2.91 9.08 10.40
N SER A 472 -3.14 7.89 9.84
CA SER A 472 -4.38 7.11 9.98
C SER A 472 -4.74 6.79 11.44
N SER A 473 -3.75 6.54 12.30
CA SER A 473 -3.95 6.26 13.72
C SER A 473 -4.54 7.45 14.48
N ARG A 474 -4.01 8.65 14.22
CA ARG A 474 -4.50 9.91 14.80
C ARG A 474 -5.89 10.26 14.28
N THR A 475 -6.15 9.99 13.01
CA THR A 475 -7.48 10.14 12.43
C THR A 475 -8.51 9.23 13.12
N LEU A 476 -8.17 7.95 13.34
CA LEU A 476 -9.05 7.01 14.05
C LEU A 476 -9.33 7.45 15.49
N GLU A 477 -8.30 7.91 16.21
CA GLU A 477 -8.44 8.46 17.56
C GLU A 477 -9.45 9.61 17.56
N MET A 478 -9.31 10.56 16.63
CA MET A 478 -10.20 11.71 16.50
C MET A 478 -11.63 11.32 16.14
N MET A 479 -11.82 10.44 15.15
CA MET A 479 -13.17 9.95 14.79
C MET A 479 -13.85 9.27 15.99
N THR A 480 -13.12 8.43 16.71
CA THR A 480 -13.63 7.73 17.89
C THR A 480 -13.99 8.72 19.01
N TRP A 481 -13.14 9.73 19.23
CA TRP A 481 -13.40 10.78 20.21
C TRP A 481 -14.65 11.58 19.87
N ILE A 482 -14.83 11.96 18.60
CA ILE A 482 -16.02 12.68 18.12
C ILE A 482 -17.27 11.87 18.43
N GLU A 483 -17.33 10.61 17.99
CA GLU A 483 -18.51 9.76 18.24
C GLU A 483 -18.77 9.54 19.74
N GLN A 484 -17.71 9.40 20.53
CA GLN A 484 -17.83 9.19 21.97
C GLN A 484 -18.28 10.46 22.72
N TRP A 485 -17.88 11.64 22.26
CA TRP A 485 -18.36 12.91 22.81
C TRP A 485 -19.88 13.00 22.68
N TRP A 486 -20.41 12.70 21.49
CA TRP A 486 -21.85 12.79 21.20
C TRP A 486 -22.67 11.74 21.94
N LYS A 487 -22.11 10.56 22.25
CA LYS A 487 -22.80 9.52 23.07
C LYS A 487 -23.17 9.98 24.48
N ASN A 488 -22.51 10.98 25.03
CA ASN A 488 -22.83 11.54 26.35
C ASN A 488 -23.92 12.63 26.29
N THR A 489 -24.43 12.93 25.09
CA THR A 489 -25.46 13.92 24.83
C THR A 489 -26.76 13.21 24.41
N PRO A 490 -27.93 13.90 24.37
CA PRO A 490 -29.15 13.31 23.80
C PRO A 490 -29.08 13.10 22.28
N TYR A 491 -28.04 13.61 21.62
CA TYR A 491 -27.84 13.63 20.17
C TYR A 491 -26.84 12.55 19.73
N GLU A 492 -26.55 12.47 18.44
CA GLU A 492 -25.60 11.51 17.88
C GLU A 492 -24.78 12.15 16.76
N ALA A 493 -23.56 11.67 16.51
CA ALA A 493 -22.81 12.09 15.35
C ALA A 493 -22.03 10.94 14.74
N HIS A 494 -21.82 11.02 13.43
CA HIS A 494 -20.97 10.11 12.68
C HIS A 494 -19.98 10.90 11.84
N VAL A 495 -18.75 10.38 11.73
CA VAL A 495 -17.71 10.98 10.90
C VAL A 495 -17.62 10.25 9.57
N GLY A 496 -17.68 11.02 8.49
CA GLY A 496 -17.55 10.57 7.11
C GLY A 496 -16.59 11.44 6.31
N GLY A 497 -16.79 11.46 5.00
CA GLY A 497 -15.90 12.13 4.07
C GLY A 497 -14.76 11.24 3.57
N GLN A 498 -14.03 11.74 2.58
CA GLN A 498 -13.01 10.96 1.87
C GLN A 498 -11.86 10.53 2.80
N THR A 499 -11.44 11.39 3.73
CA THR A 499 -10.36 11.08 4.69
C THR A 499 -10.76 9.95 5.65
N ALA A 500 -11.98 9.99 6.18
CA ALA A 500 -12.52 8.94 7.05
C ALA A 500 -12.62 7.60 6.32
N MET A 501 -13.12 7.61 5.08
CA MET A 501 -13.20 6.40 4.24
C MET A 501 -11.83 5.78 3.97
N PHE A 502 -10.82 6.58 3.61
CA PHE A 502 -9.46 6.08 3.40
C PHE A 502 -8.86 5.51 4.68
N THR A 503 -9.04 6.20 5.81
CA THR A 503 -8.54 5.73 7.10
C THR A 503 -9.17 4.37 7.47
N GLN A 504 -10.49 4.25 7.33
CA GLN A 504 -11.18 2.98 7.62
C GLN A 504 -10.72 1.86 6.69
N MET A 505 -10.54 2.17 5.41
CA MET A 505 -9.98 1.23 4.43
C MET A 505 -8.58 0.78 4.88
N GLU A 506 -7.70 1.69 5.28
CA GLU A 506 -6.33 1.38 5.76
C GLU A 506 -6.31 0.51 7.02
N ILE A 507 -7.25 0.71 7.96
CA ILE A 507 -7.37 -0.14 9.15
C ILE A 507 -7.81 -1.56 8.76
N LEU A 508 -8.84 -1.69 7.91
CA LEU A 508 -9.32 -2.98 7.43
C LEU A 508 -8.23 -3.73 6.63
N LEU A 509 -7.44 -3.00 5.84
CA LEU A 509 -6.25 -3.52 5.16
C LEU A 509 -5.27 -4.15 6.15
N THR A 510 -4.90 -3.36 7.14
CA THR A 510 -3.90 -3.71 8.14
C THR A 510 -4.30 -4.98 8.89
N GLN A 511 -5.55 -5.06 9.34
CA GLN A 511 -6.10 -6.25 10.01
C GLN A 511 -6.11 -7.46 9.09
N THR A 512 -6.59 -7.30 7.85
CA THR A 512 -6.60 -8.38 6.85
C THR A 512 -5.20 -8.93 6.60
N LEU A 513 -4.19 -8.06 6.49
CA LEU A 513 -2.81 -8.46 6.20
C LEU A 513 -2.21 -9.24 7.37
N VAL A 514 -2.49 -8.86 8.61
CA VAL A 514 -2.06 -9.63 9.79
C VAL A 514 -2.70 -11.02 9.81
N TYR A 515 -4.02 -11.12 9.61
CA TYR A 515 -4.72 -12.40 9.61
C TYR A 515 -4.30 -13.31 8.44
N SER A 516 -4.10 -12.75 7.24
CA SER A 516 -3.68 -13.49 6.06
C SER A 516 -2.22 -13.94 6.12
N LEU A 517 -1.31 -13.14 6.68
CA LEU A 517 0.08 -13.52 6.94
C LEU A 517 0.15 -14.63 8.00
N GLY A 518 -0.60 -14.51 9.09
CA GLY A 518 -0.70 -15.56 10.10
C GLY A 518 -1.31 -16.85 9.56
N GLY A 519 -2.40 -16.74 8.80
CA GLY A 519 -3.09 -17.88 8.19
C GLY A 519 -2.25 -18.60 7.13
N SER A 520 -1.53 -17.86 6.29
CA SER A 520 -0.62 -18.43 5.30
C SER A 520 0.57 -19.15 5.97
N LEU A 521 1.18 -18.54 6.98
CA LEU A 521 2.24 -19.18 7.77
C LEU A 521 1.76 -20.49 8.41
N LEU A 522 0.57 -20.48 9.02
CA LEU A 522 -0.02 -21.67 9.60
C LEU A 522 -0.23 -22.77 8.55
N MET A 523 -0.78 -22.43 7.39
CA MET A 523 -1.05 -23.40 6.34
C MET A 523 0.24 -23.98 5.75
N ILE A 524 1.26 -23.14 5.51
CA ILE A 524 2.59 -23.58 5.09
C ILE A 524 3.18 -24.54 6.14
N ALA A 525 3.07 -24.17 7.43
CA ALA A 525 3.56 -25.01 8.51
C ALA A 525 2.85 -26.38 8.55
N LEU A 526 1.54 -26.43 8.33
CA LEU A 526 0.77 -27.68 8.27
C LEU A 526 1.18 -28.56 7.08
N ILE A 527 1.33 -27.98 5.89
CA ILE A 527 1.79 -28.71 4.69
C ILE A 527 3.19 -29.27 4.93
N MET A 528 4.10 -28.45 5.45
CA MET A 528 5.47 -28.88 5.70
C MET A 528 5.59 -29.86 6.86
N LEU A 529 4.70 -29.79 7.87
CA LEU A 529 4.61 -30.82 8.90
C LEU A 529 4.21 -32.17 8.30
N PHE A 530 3.25 -32.17 7.37
CA PHE A 530 2.84 -33.37 6.65
C PHE A 530 3.96 -33.95 5.77
N VAL A 531 4.69 -33.09 5.05
CA VAL A 531 5.82 -33.50 4.19
C VAL A 531 7.02 -34.00 4.99
N LEU A 532 7.42 -33.26 6.03
CA LEU A 532 8.63 -33.56 6.83
C LEU A 532 8.39 -34.63 7.89
N LYS A 533 7.12 -34.90 8.25
CA LYS A 533 6.68 -35.87 9.27
C LYS A 533 7.37 -35.71 10.62
N SER A 534 7.81 -34.50 10.95
CA SER A 534 8.55 -34.22 12.18
C SER A 534 8.45 -32.75 12.56
N PHE A 535 7.96 -32.49 13.77
CA PHE A 535 7.84 -31.13 14.30
C PHE A 535 9.21 -30.45 14.49
N LYS A 536 10.25 -31.21 14.87
CA LYS A 536 11.61 -30.67 14.97
C LYS A 536 12.12 -30.17 13.61
N LYS A 537 11.90 -30.94 12.54
CA LYS A 537 12.27 -30.54 11.17
C LYS A 537 11.47 -29.35 10.70
N LEU A 538 10.19 -29.25 11.08
CA LEU A 538 9.36 -28.08 10.81
C LEU A 538 9.95 -26.81 11.45
N LEU A 539 10.38 -26.85 12.72
CA LEU A 539 10.99 -25.67 13.36
C LEU A 539 12.29 -25.25 12.66
N ILE A 540 13.13 -26.22 12.27
CA ILE A 540 14.36 -25.96 11.51
C ILE A 540 14.03 -25.35 10.15
N PHE A 541 12.91 -25.75 9.54
CA PHE A 541 12.44 -25.22 8.26
C PHE A 541 11.88 -23.79 8.38
N LEU A 542 11.07 -23.50 9.40
CA LEU A 542 10.43 -22.18 9.55
C LEU A 542 11.41 -21.09 9.98
N THR A 543 12.42 -21.43 10.77
CA THR A 543 13.40 -20.45 11.31
C THR A 543 14.11 -19.63 10.23
N PRO A 544 14.75 -20.23 9.21
CA PRO A 544 15.45 -19.48 8.16
C PRO A 544 14.51 -18.68 7.24
N ASN A 545 13.22 -19.01 7.22
CA ASN A 545 12.19 -18.32 6.44
C ASN A 545 11.60 -17.10 7.16
N LEU A 546 11.38 -17.23 8.48
CA LEU A 546 10.88 -16.13 9.30
C LEU A 546 11.98 -15.12 9.64
N PHE A 547 13.24 -15.57 9.75
CA PHE A 547 14.37 -14.71 10.09
C PHE A 547 14.48 -13.47 9.18
N PRO A 548 14.53 -13.57 7.84
CA PRO A 548 14.62 -12.41 6.95
C PRO A 548 13.46 -11.43 7.10
N ILE A 549 12.24 -11.95 7.24
CA ILE A 549 11.02 -11.14 7.34
C ILE A 549 11.02 -10.34 8.64
N VAL A 550 11.21 -11.01 9.77
CA VAL A 550 11.27 -10.35 11.09
C VAL A 550 12.45 -9.39 11.16
N PHE A 551 13.60 -9.78 10.58
CA PHE A 551 14.78 -8.93 10.50
C PHE A 551 14.53 -7.65 9.70
N MET A 552 13.85 -7.74 8.56
CA MET A 552 13.56 -6.55 7.75
C MET A 552 12.47 -5.67 8.36
N ILE A 553 11.42 -6.24 8.97
CA ILE A 553 10.40 -5.46 9.69
C ILE A 553 11.01 -4.76 10.93
N GLY A 554 11.96 -5.38 11.61
CA GLY A 554 12.69 -4.71 12.69
C GLY A 554 13.54 -3.55 12.17
N ILE A 555 14.18 -3.70 11.00
CA ILE A 555 14.92 -2.60 10.33
C ILE A 555 13.98 -1.44 9.99
N THR A 556 12.77 -1.68 9.50
CA THR A 556 11.83 -0.58 9.20
C THR A 556 11.48 0.21 10.47
N GLY A 557 11.37 -0.46 11.61
CA GLY A 557 11.22 0.21 12.91
C GLY A 557 12.42 1.08 13.29
N TRP A 558 13.65 0.59 13.09
CA TRP A 558 14.88 1.38 13.29
C TRP A 558 14.99 2.60 12.37
N LEU A 559 14.53 2.46 11.13
CA LEU A 559 14.49 3.54 10.15
C LEU A 559 13.28 4.47 10.31
N ASN A 560 12.37 4.17 11.25
CA ASN A 560 11.10 4.87 11.44
C ASN A 560 10.26 4.96 10.15
N ILE A 561 10.31 3.91 9.33
CA ILE A 561 9.47 3.75 8.14
C ILE A 561 8.18 3.04 8.58
N PRO A 562 7.00 3.68 8.46
CA PRO A 562 5.75 3.06 8.87
C PRO A 562 5.41 1.88 7.96
N ILE A 563 4.75 0.86 8.53
CA ILE A 563 4.22 -0.25 7.74
C ILE A 563 2.99 0.25 7.00
N ASP A 564 3.22 0.60 5.74
CA ASP A 564 2.16 0.92 4.79
C ASP A 564 1.71 -0.30 3.99
N LEU A 565 0.82 -0.07 3.04
CA LEU A 565 0.30 -1.10 2.15
C LEU A 565 1.39 -1.80 1.34
N GLY A 566 2.44 -1.09 0.92
CA GLY A 566 3.57 -1.65 0.17
C GLY A 566 4.34 -2.69 0.98
N ILE A 567 4.74 -2.33 2.20
CA ILE A 567 5.47 -3.21 3.12
C ILE A 567 4.63 -4.44 3.50
N ALA A 568 3.34 -4.23 3.74
CA ALA A 568 2.44 -5.30 4.17
C ALA A 568 2.17 -6.31 3.04
N ILE A 569 1.93 -5.85 1.79
CA ILE A 569 1.85 -6.76 0.63
C ILE A 569 3.18 -7.47 0.43
N ALA A 570 4.31 -6.75 0.44
CA ALA A 570 5.64 -7.34 0.28
C ALA A 570 5.87 -8.49 1.27
N SER A 571 5.54 -8.29 2.55
CA SER A 571 5.70 -9.30 3.59
C SER A 571 4.90 -10.58 3.32
N ALA A 572 3.66 -10.46 2.83
CA ALA A 572 2.85 -11.61 2.46
C ALA A 572 3.41 -12.36 1.24
N ILE A 573 3.87 -11.63 0.22
CA ILE A 573 4.49 -12.21 -1.00
C ILE A 573 5.79 -12.94 -0.66
N ILE A 574 6.66 -12.28 0.10
CA ILE A 574 7.98 -12.81 0.46
C ILE A 574 7.83 -14.07 1.30
N LEU A 575 6.81 -14.18 2.15
CA LEU A 575 6.56 -15.42 2.89
C LEU A 575 6.31 -16.61 1.96
N GLY A 576 5.61 -16.40 0.83
CA GLY A 576 5.46 -17.44 -0.20
C GLY A 576 6.78 -17.76 -0.90
N LEU A 577 7.50 -16.73 -1.35
CA LEU A 577 8.73 -16.87 -2.16
C LEU A 577 9.96 -17.34 -1.37
N ALA A 578 10.10 -16.96 -0.10
CA ALA A 578 11.26 -17.32 0.72
C ALA A 578 11.28 -18.83 1.03
N VAL A 579 10.08 -19.38 1.27
CA VAL A 579 9.87 -20.78 1.62
C VAL A 579 10.30 -21.71 0.48
N ASP A 580 10.25 -21.24 -0.77
CA ASP A 580 10.57 -22.02 -1.96
C ASP A 580 12.01 -22.55 -1.96
N ASN A 581 12.97 -21.65 -1.74
CA ASN A 581 14.39 -21.99 -1.69
C ASN A 581 14.68 -23.04 -0.60
N THR A 582 14.08 -22.88 0.59
CA THR A 582 14.21 -23.86 1.67
C THR A 582 13.56 -25.20 1.30
N ILE A 583 12.42 -25.23 0.58
CA ILE A 583 11.78 -26.48 0.12
C ILE A 583 12.72 -27.27 -0.80
N TYR A 584 13.35 -26.60 -1.78
CA TYR A 584 14.34 -27.23 -2.65
C TYR A 584 15.54 -27.75 -1.85
N TYR A 585 16.07 -26.93 -0.94
CA TYR A 585 17.20 -27.32 -0.09
C TYR A 585 16.88 -28.57 0.74
N PHE A 586 15.75 -28.58 1.45
CA PHE A 586 15.33 -29.68 2.30
C PHE A 586 15.04 -30.95 1.52
N THR A 587 14.36 -30.84 0.38
CA THR A 587 14.01 -32.00 -0.46
C THR A 587 15.28 -32.72 -0.91
N HIS A 588 16.26 -31.99 -1.43
CA HIS A 588 17.52 -32.59 -1.88
C HIS A 588 18.44 -33.02 -0.74
N TYR A 589 18.42 -32.33 0.41
CA TYR A 589 19.14 -32.76 1.60
C TYR A 589 18.66 -34.13 2.07
N PHE A 590 17.36 -34.30 2.31
CA PHE A 590 16.83 -35.57 2.78
C PHE A 590 16.94 -36.69 1.72
N GLU A 591 16.88 -36.35 0.44
CA GLU A 591 17.15 -37.30 -0.63
C GLU A 591 18.61 -37.76 -0.64
N SER A 592 19.57 -36.85 -0.46
CA SER A 592 21.00 -37.16 -0.38
C SER A 592 21.33 -38.00 0.84
N GLN A 593 20.74 -37.67 2.00
CA GLN A 593 20.85 -38.47 3.22
C GLN A 593 20.32 -39.90 3.02
N ARG A 594 19.20 -40.09 2.31
CA ARG A 594 18.68 -41.44 1.96
C ARG A 594 19.60 -42.23 1.04
N LYS A 595 20.41 -41.54 0.22
CA LYS A 595 21.42 -42.16 -0.66
C LYS A 595 22.73 -42.46 0.08
N GLY A 596 22.85 -42.13 1.37
CA GLY A 596 24.01 -42.43 2.20
C GLY A 596 25.14 -41.41 2.12
N PHE A 597 24.89 -40.22 1.57
CA PHE A 597 25.89 -39.14 1.56
C PHE A 597 26.17 -38.64 2.98
N SER A 598 27.43 -38.28 3.26
CA SER A 598 27.75 -37.57 4.50
C SER A 598 27.06 -36.21 4.55
N MET A 599 26.98 -35.59 5.73
CA MET A 599 26.39 -34.25 5.85
C MET A 599 27.14 -33.22 5.00
N ALA A 600 28.47 -33.27 5.00
CA ALA A 600 29.32 -32.40 4.19
C ALA A 600 29.06 -32.61 2.69
N ASP A 601 29.09 -33.87 2.23
CA ASP A 601 28.84 -34.19 0.82
C ASP A 601 27.42 -33.81 0.39
N SER A 602 26.45 -33.87 1.31
CA SER A 602 25.07 -33.44 1.05
C SER A 602 24.99 -31.94 0.83
N PHE A 603 25.69 -31.13 1.64
CA PHE A 603 25.71 -29.67 1.49
C PHE A 603 26.39 -29.25 0.20
N ASP A 604 27.52 -29.85 -0.15
CA ASP A 604 28.22 -29.56 -1.40
C ASP A 604 27.40 -29.98 -2.62
N ALA A 605 26.75 -31.15 -2.57
CA ALA A 605 25.87 -31.61 -3.64
C ALA A 605 24.65 -30.69 -3.86
N ILE A 606 24.10 -30.10 -2.78
CA ILE A 606 23.00 -29.14 -2.87
C ILE A 606 23.49 -27.84 -3.48
N LEU A 607 24.62 -27.29 -3.03
CA LEU A 607 25.16 -26.05 -3.61
C LEU A 607 25.48 -26.18 -5.09
N ASP A 608 26.11 -27.29 -5.49
CA ASP A 608 26.49 -27.56 -6.88
C ASP A 608 25.28 -27.61 -7.82
N HIS A 609 24.13 -28.08 -7.31
CA HIS A 609 22.94 -28.27 -8.13
C HIS A 609 21.87 -27.20 -7.90
N SER A 610 21.30 -27.20 -6.70
CA SER A 610 20.18 -26.34 -6.31
C SER A 610 20.65 -24.94 -5.90
N GLY A 611 21.85 -24.83 -5.30
CA GLY A 611 22.40 -23.54 -4.89
C GLY A 611 22.59 -22.58 -6.06
N SER A 612 23.12 -23.06 -7.19
CA SER A 612 23.23 -22.24 -8.42
C SER A 612 21.87 -21.67 -8.86
N ALA A 613 20.81 -22.50 -8.81
CA ALA A 613 19.46 -22.05 -9.14
C ALA A 613 18.95 -21.02 -8.13
N MET A 614 19.12 -21.25 -6.82
CA MET A 614 18.73 -20.31 -5.75
C MET A 614 19.43 -18.96 -5.88
N PHE A 615 20.74 -18.95 -6.18
CA PHE A 615 21.46 -17.70 -6.45
C PHE A 615 20.86 -16.96 -7.64
N TYR A 616 20.68 -17.65 -8.77
CA TYR A 616 20.18 -16.99 -9.98
C TYR A 616 18.78 -16.43 -9.79
N THR A 617 17.87 -17.21 -9.21
CA THR A 617 16.49 -16.77 -8.95
C THR A 617 16.52 -15.56 -8.04
N THR A 618 17.19 -15.60 -6.89
CA THR A 618 17.28 -14.43 -6.00
C THR A 618 17.87 -13.21 -6.70
N PHE A 619 18.97 -13.31 -7.46
CA PHE A 619 19.55 -12.16 -8.16
C PHE A 619 18.60 -11.59 -9.23
N ILE A 620 17.91 -12.45 -9.98
CA ILE A 620 16.93 -12.03 -10.98
C ILE A 620 15.77 -11.29 -10.32
N LEU A 621 15.19 -11.86 -9.26
CA LEU A 621 14.05 -11.27 -8.55
C LEU A 621 14.43 -9.97 -7.85
N SER A 622 15.52 -9.99 -7.08
CA SER A 622 16.06 -8.82 -6.39
C SER A 622 16.34 -7.69 -7.38
N GLY A 623 16.97 -7.98 -8.53
CA GLY A 623 17.22 -6.99 -9.57
C GLY A 623 15.95 -6.45 -10.22
N ALA A 624 14.94 -7.30 -10.44
CA ALA A 624 13.66 -6.89 -11.02
C ALA A 624 12.84 -6.00 -10.07
N PHE A 625 12.74 -6.37 -8.79
CA PHE A 625 12.02 -5.55 -7.81
C PHE A 625 12.76 -4.25 -7.49
N PHE A 626 14.10 -4.24 -7.56
CA PHE A 626 14.90 -3.03 -7.36
C PHE A 626 14.49 -1.88 -8.29
N THR A 627 14.01 -2.15 -9.52
CA THR A 627 13.60 -1.09 -10.46
C THR A 627 12.41 -0.28 -9.97
N PHE A 628 11.60 -0.81 -9.06
CA PHE A 628 10.44 -0.12 -8.48
C PHE A 628 10.81 0.87 -7.37
N LEU A 629 12.07 0.89 -6.91
CA LEU A 629 12.56 1.93 -5.99
C LEU A 629 12.50 3.34 -6.59
N PHE A 630 12.38 3.45 -7.91
CA PHE A 630 12.31 4.71 -8.64
C PHE A 630 10.86 5.16 -8.94
N SER A 631 9.84 4.45 -8.44
CA SER A 631 8.44 4.85 -8.61
C SER A 631 8.11 6.17 -7.88
N ASP A 632 7.19 6.95 -8.44
CA ASP A 632 6.63 8.14 -7.76
C ASP A 632 5.55 7.76 -6.72
N PHE A 633 5.20 6.48 -6.62
CA PHE A 633 4.27 5.93 -5.64
C PHE A 633 5.05 5.23 -4.52
N MET A 634 5.12 5.85 -3.33
CA MET A 634 5.86 5.35 -2.18
C MET A 634 5.50 3.91 -1.78
N PRO A 635 4.23 3.46 -1.84
CA PRO A 635 3.93 2.04 -1.58
C PRO A 635 4.67 1.09 -2.53
N ASN A 636 4.90 1.46 -3.80
CA ASN A 636 5.72 0.65 -4.72
C ASN A 636 7.21 0.69 -4.34
N VAL A 637 7.71 1.84 -3.89
CA VAL A 637 9.09 2.00 -3.40
C VAL A 637 9.34 1.17 -2.14
N HIS A 638 8.45 1.27 -1.14
CA HIS A 638 8.55 0.49 0.09
C HIS A 638 8.39 -1.01 -0.17
N PHE A 639 7.48 -1.38 -1.07
CA PHE A 639 7.35 -2.75 -1.56
C PHE A 639 8.68 -3.25 -2.14
N ALA A 640 9.27 -2.49 -3.08
CA ALA A 640 10.54 -2.82 -3.71
C ALA A 640 11.67 -2.98 -2.70
N PHE A 641 11.81 -2.01 -1.79
CA PHE A 641 12.81 -2.02 -0.72
C PHE A 641 12.69 -3.27 0.14
N MET A 642 11.48 -3.60 0.58
CA MET A 642 11.22 -4.79 1.40
C MET A 642 11.50 -6.07 0.62
N THR A 643 11.00 -6.21 -0.61
CA THR A 643 11.16 -7.44 -1.39
C THR A 643 12.62 -7.71 -1.78
N PHE A 644 13.32 -6.73 -2.35
CA PHE A 644 14.73 -6.89 -2.73
C PHE A 644 15.61 -7.23 -1.51
N SER A 645 15.44 -6.50 -0.40
CA SER A 645 16.29 -6.68 0.79
C SER A 645 16.00 -8.01 1.48
N THR A 646 14.72 -8.37 1.62
CA THR A 646 14.33 -9.61 2.30
C THR A 646 14.68 -10.84 1.48
N LEU A 647 14.49 -10.84 0.15
CA LEU A 647 14.90 -11.97 -0.70
C LEU A 647 16.42 -12.18 -0.68
N SER A 648 17.19 -11.08 -0.66
CA SER A 648 18.64 -11.14 -0.52
C SER A 648 19.06 -11.72 0.83
N MET A 649 18.39 -11.32 1.92
CA MET A 649 18.61 -11.88 3.25
C MET A 649 18.13 -13.33 3.37
N ALA A 650 17.05 -13.71 2.67
CA ALA A 650 16.55 -15.08 2.63
C ALA A 650 17.57 -16.02 1.98
N LEU A 651 18.20 -15.61 0.88
CA LEU A 651 19.29 -16.39 0.29
C LEU A 651 20.47 -16.58 1.26
N ILE A 652 20.88 -15.53 1.98
CA ILE A 652 21.92 -15.63 3.01
C ILE A 652 21.50 -16.61 4.11
N SER A 653 20.25 -16.55 4.54
CA SER A 653 19.67 -17.44 5.54
C SER A 653 19.65 -18.90 5.07
N ASP A 654 19.23 -19.16 3.83
CA ASP A 654 19.17 -20.50 3.26
C ASP A 654 20.55 -21.13 3.07
N ILE A 655 21.56 -20.32 2.77
CA ILE A 655 22.93 -20.80 2.56
C ILE A 655 23.66 -20.97 3.89
N PHE A 656 23.49 -20.08 4.87
CA PHE A 656 24.28 -20.16 6.10
C PHE A 656 23.49 -20.72 7.28
N LEU A 657 22.29 -20.21 7.54
CA LEU A 657 21.51 -20.56 8.72
C LEU A 657 20.87 -21.95 8.60
N THR A 658 20.27 -22.27 7.45
CA THR A 658 19.63 -23.57 7.21
C THR A 658 20.57 -24.76 7.45
N PRO A 659 21.74 -24.88 6.79
CA PRO A 659 22.65 -25.98 7.05
C PRO A 659 23.24 -25.96 8.46
N SER A 660 23.51 -24.79 9.05
CA SER A 660 23.99 -24.68 10.44
C SER A 660 22.99 -25.27 11.43
N LEU A 661 21.69 -25.01 11.26
CA LEU A 661 20.64 -25.60 12.10
C LEU A 661 20.55 -27.11 11.89
N LEU A 662 20.63 -27.60 10.64
CA LEU A 662 20.65 -29.04 10.35
C LEU A 662 21.83 -29.74 11.03
N THR A 663 23.03 -29.14 11.02
CA THR A 663 24.21 -29.66 11.72
C THR A 663 24.00 -29.71 13.23
N TYR A 664 23.51 -28.61 13.84
CA TYR A 664 23.29 -28.52 15.27
C TYR A 664 22.36 -29.62 15.80
N PHE A 665 21.21 -29.80 15.15
CA PHE A 665 20.20 -30.78 15.58
C PHE A 665 20.57 -32.23 15.22
N SER A 666 21.38 -32.44 14.19
CA SER A 666 21.92 -33.79 13.90
C SER A 666 22.87 -34.25 15.01
N ASN A 667 23.80 -33.40 15.42
CA ASN A 667 24.81 -33.72 16.45
C ASN A 667 24.20 -33.97 17.84
N SER A 668 23.11 -33.28 18.20
CA SER A 668 22.41 -33.53 19.47
C SER A 668 21.77 -34.92 19.53
N THR A 669 21.45 -35.52 18.38
CA THR A 669 20.79 -36.82 18.31
C THR A 669 21.78 -37.97 18.43
N SER A 670 23.00 -37.81 17.90
CA SER A 670 24.11 -38.76 18.06
C SER A 670 24.73 -38.75 19.47
N GLN A 671 24.81 -37.58 20.11
CA GLN A 671 25.28 -37.49 21.51
C GLN A 671 24.30 -38.16 22.49
N CYS A 672 22.99 -38.02 22.30
CA CYS A 672 22.00 -38.67 23.16
C CYS A 672 21.99 -40.22 23.02
N SER A 673 22.41 -40.76 21.87
CA SER A 673 22.63 -42.21 21.71
C SER A 673 23.95 -42.70 22.32
N GLN A 674 25.00 -41.89 22.29
CA GLN A 674 26.28 -42.22 22.93
C GLN A 674 26.20 -42.12 24.46
N ASP A 675 25.53 -41.11 25.01
CA ASP A 675 25.32 -40.98 26.45
C ASP A 675 24.45 -42.12 27.00
N ARG A 676 23.44 -42.59 26.26
CA ARG A 676 22.67 -43.80 26.65
C ARG A 676 23.47 -45.11 26.58
N LEU A 677 24.45 -45.20 25.69
CA LEU A 677 25.36 -46.35 25.60
C LEU A 677 26.39 -46.31 26.74
N MET A 678 26.91 -45.12 27.07
CA MET A 678 27.76 -44.91 28.25
C MET A 678 27.03 -45.17 29.57
N ASP A 679 25.77 -44.71 29.71
CA ASP A 679 24.96 -44.97 30.90
C ASP A 679 24.58 -46.47 31.02
N ALA A 680 24.45 -47.18 29.90
CA ALA A 680 24.24 -48.63 29.90
C ALA A 680 25.51 -49.43 30.25
N GLU A 681 26.70 -48.93 29.90
CA GLU A 681 27.99 -49.51 30.31
C GLU A 681 28.41 -49.14 31.74
N LEU A 682 27.84 -48.08 32.33
CA LEU A 682 28.03 -47.71 33.75
C LEU A 682 27.08 -48.46 34.71
N ILE A 683 26.05 -49.14 34.18
CA ILE A 683 25.07 -49.92 34.95
C ILE A 683 25.29 -51.45 34.78
N ALA A 684 26.19 -51.87 33.89
CA ALA A 684 26.67 -53.26 33.75
C ALA A 684 27.99 -53.45 34.50
#